data_AF-A0A8J7HTD4-F1
#
_entry.id   AF-A0A8J7HTD4-F1
#
_cell.length_a   1.000
_cell.length_b   1.000
_cell.length_c   1.000
_cell.angle_alpha   90.00
_cell.angle_beta   90.00
_cell.angle_gamma   90.00
#
_symmetry.space_group_name_H-M   'P 1'
#
loop_
_entity.id
_entity.type
_entity.pdbx_description
1 polymer ?
#
loop_
_entity_poly.entity_id
_entity_poly.type
_entity_poly.pdbx_seq_one_letter_code
_entity_poly.pdbx_strand_id
1 'polypeptide(L)'
;MAAAEDILTQKILDLLLKQPEGLEVEEISNYLQAEDSDISPRGVRNILNKLVKEEKLKKNKKIQNEGRGKPPYIYFHPSKFPYDSVLGAIPEIKDYTIQTKSDVEEDDLEPDERQSQEQGRSVLERIAASHLQEEAYARAVIDTAYNLAQENPIDLLIKMTQWVVNDINQKGEEIQQLLDREVFEEAKRKADQLDYQIGWSRRYFQLFWRLDSSKAGIKGTLDLPLRFTQFKRGKRAFLDEPEARKILHKRIFGDKIIECWSKKTKPDKGVAGTDASVADIFLTQNPGSFIPRQPIIVTTSASALISKTDQEYQDFDISPDYLREYDDYQAARNGLVLAPALMNSIGTDRFKHSRMAAMELRQYVADFRIATGEARWRPLGDAPELGYKPNPSLIIRDGRVFPLVHRLGDYEDDTLYGQIVRNQIQKFVSVIHNTIFSPFGEIVYSGAVKIPQMSWLAPLVFWYLYNKKVQVNRKIVVTSEDVYKSPFADTAVSHLLFLGVAKHLQNFSPDILFTTCRVLRRFSDIALVETSLPVIIESEMGQPRLLQENNREDWQEFIEQHLENKQKQYQEPVLDETDYEPFLYLCTRIGAFMCYAAPTSAYQPIVTDDGGAGHFLIPRLEVAVDLHHQDSYERNLDKMLSWLAKGNWELDYAHTQSGFNSGDEQNSLPILVPSVTLIAHEAATFSSSKFREEVQDEIRDLIAELKRRVTKGSW
;
A
#
# COMPACT_ATOMS: atom_id res chain seq x y z
N MET A 1 -10.50 79.92 -3.92
CA MET A 1 -10.73 79.14 -5.16
C MET A 1 -10.60 77.68 -4.79
N ALA A 2 -11.69 76.91 -4.83
CA ALA A 2 -11.61 75.46 -4.60
C ALA A 2 -10.72 74.85 -5.69
N ALA A 3 -9.86 73.90 -5.33
CA ALA A 3 -8.99 73.25 -6.30
C ALA A 3 -9.89 72.52 -7.33
N ALA A 4 -9.50 72.53 -8.61
CA ALA A 4 -10.30 71.90 -9.68
C ALA A 4 -10.65 70.42 -9.38
N GLU A 5 -9.83 69.74 -8.57
CA GLU A 5 -10.05 68.37 -8.07
C GLU A 5 -11.25 68.26 -7.10
N ASP A 6 -11.50 69.27 -6.26
CA ASP A 6 -12.62 69.27 -5.29
C ASP A 6 -13.97 69.42 -6.01
N ILE A 7 -14.02 70.27 -7.03
CA ILE A 7 -15.20 70.46 -7.89
C ILE A 7 -15.52 69.16 -8.63
N LEU A 8 -14.50 68.51 -9.19
CA LEU A 8 -14.64 67.23 -9.89
C LEU A 8 -15.09 66.10 -8.95
N THR A 9 -14.57 66.08 -7.72
CA THR A 9 -14.97 65.13 -6.67
C THR A 9 -16.45 65.26 -6.33
N GLN A 10 -16.94 66.49 -6.14
CA GLN A 10 -18.35 66.71 -5.82
C GLN A 10 -19.26 66.31 -7.00
N LYS A 11 -18.89 66.63 -8.25
CA LYS A 11 -19.64 66.20 -9.44
C LYS A 11 -19.77 64.67 -9.52
N ILE A 12 -18.71 63.92 -9.20
CA ILE A 12 -18.75 62.44 -9.19
C ILE A 12 -19.70 61.91 -8.12
N LEU A 13 -19.65 62.45 -6.89
CA LEU A 13 -20.53 62.01 -5.80
C LEU A 13 -22.00 62.30 -6.13
N ASP A 14 -22.31 63.48 -6.67
CA ASP A 14 -23.67 63.87 -7.07
C ASP A 14 -24.19 63.01 -8.22
N LEU A 15 -23.34 62.66 -9.18
CA LEU A 15 -23.68 61.75 -10.28
C LEU A 15 -24.03 60.36 -9.75
N LEU A 16 -23.19 59.78 -8.89
CA LEU A 16 -23.39 58.44 -8.33
C LEU A 16 -24.53 58.39 -7.30
N LEU A 17 -24.89 59.52 -6.67
CA LEU A 17 -26.08 59.62 -5.83
C LEU A 17 -27.37 59.46 -6.65
N LYS A 18 -27.37 59.92 -7.90
CA LYS A 18 -28.52 59.84 -8.83
C LYS A 18 -28.63 58.49 -9.55
N GLN A 19 -27.57 57.68 -9.55
CA GLN A 19 -27.51 56.40 -10.26
C GLN A 19 -27.47 55.24 -9.26
N PRO A 20 -28.63 54.68 -8.86
CA PRO A 20 -28.70 53.64 -7.83
C PRO A 20 -28.01 52.34 -8.24
N GLU A 21 -27.89 52.06 -9.54
CA GLU A 21 -27.20 50.88 -10.07
C GLU A 21 -25.66 51.02 -10.13
N GLY A 22 -25.14 52.19 -9.76
CA GLY A 22 -23.72 52.52 -9.87
C GLY A 22 -23.27 52.71 -11.32
N LEU A 23 -22.05 53.22 -11.52
CA LEU A 23 -21.48 53.44 -12.86
C LEU A 23 -20.04 52.92 -12.98
N GLU A 24 -19.66 52.58 -14.21
CA GLU A 24 -18.29 52.26 -14.60
C GLU A 24 -17.45 53.54 -14.82
N VAL A 25 -16.11 53.39 -14.78
CA VAL A 25 -15.19 54.54 -14.95
C VAL A 25 -15.38 55.23 -16.31
N GLU A 26 -15.64 54.49 -17.38
CA GLU A 26 -15.88 55.04 -18.72
C GLU A 26 -17.19 55.85 -18.77
N GLU A 27 -18.26 55.34 -18.14
CA GLU A 27 -19.54 56.03 -18.08
C GLU A 27 -19.42 57.33 -17.28
N ILE A 28 -18.76 57.28 -16.12
CA ILE A 28 -18.47 58.47 -15.32
C ILE A 28 -17.64 59.48 -16.13
N SER A 29 -16.63 59.01 -16.85
CA SER A 29 -15.78 59.88 -17.69
C SER A 29 -16.57 60.52 -18.82
N ASN A 30 -17.45 59.78 -19.50
CA ASN A 30 -18.29 60.27 -20.58
C ASN A 30 -19.31 61.31 -20.09
N TYR A 31 -19.93 61.08 -18.93
CA TYR A 31 -20.84 62.05 -18.32
C TYR A 31 -20.12 63.36 -17.98
N LEU A 32 -18.89 63.28 -17.48
CA LEU A 32 -18.11 64.46 -17.11
C LEU A 32 -17.55 65.21 -18.33
N GLN A 33 -17.18 64.49 -19.40
CA GLN A 33 -16.68 65.09 -20.66
C GLN A 33 -17.79 65.81 -21.46
N ALA A 34 -19.05 65.41 -21.30
CA ALA A 34 -20.17 66.11 -21.93
C ALA A 34 -20.39 67.53 -21.36
N GLU A 35 -19.85 67.83 -20.17
CA GLU A 35 -19.99 69.14 -19.50
C GLU A 35 -18.69 69.95 -19.42
N ASP A 36 -17.50 69.33 -19.53
CA ASP A 36 -16.19 70.00 -19.45
C ASP A 36 -15.13 69.29 -20.32
N SER A 37 -14.51 70.00 -21.26
CA SER A 37 -13.79 69.41 -22.40
C SER A 37 -12.34 68.92 -22.15
N ASP A 38 -11.84 68.88 -20.91
CA ASP A 38 -10.41 68.60 -20.63
C ASP A 38 -10.13 67.55 -19.53
N ILE A 39 -11.07 66.65 -19.23
CA ILE A 39 -10.90 65.63 -18.19
C ILE A 39 -10.36 64.31 -18.76
N SER A 40 -9.17 63.89 -18.32
CA SER A 40 -8.59 62.60 -18.71
C SER A 40 -9.17 61.41 -17.94
N PRO A 41 -9.44 60.24 -18.58
CA PRO A 41 -9.95 59.05 -17.91
C PRO A 41 -9.04 58.51 -16.78
N ARG A 42 -7.73 58.72 -16.91
CA ARG A 42 -6.76 58.38 -15.85
C ARG A 42 -6.94 59.24 -14.60
N GLY A 43 -7.26 60.52 -14.77
CA GLY A 43 -7.56 61.44 -13.66
C GLY A 43 -8.80 61.00 -12.87
N VAL A 44 -9.89 60.70 -13.58
CA VAL A 44 -11.16 60.20 -12.98
C VAL A 44 -10.93 58.93 -12.17
N ARG A 45 -10.16 57.98 -12.70
CA ARG A 45 -9.85 56.72 -12.02
C ARG A 45 -9.08 56.92 -10.71
N ASN A 46 -8.12 57.85 -10.69
CA ASN A 46 -7.34 58.14 -9.48
C ASN A 46 -8.24 58.73 -8.38
N ILE A 47 -9.15 59.63 -8.75
CA ILE A 47 -10.11 60.23 -7.82
C ILE A 47 -11.09 59.17 -7.30
N LEU A 48 -11.63 58.29 -8.15
CA LEU A 48 -12.52 57.20 -7.71
C LEU A 48 -11.85 56.26 -6.71
N ASN A 49 -10.60 55.85 -6.97
CA ASN A 49 -9.87 55.00 -6.03
C ASN A 49 -9.59 55.72 -4.70
N LYS A 50 -9.32 57.03 -4.73
CA LYS A 50 -9.15 57.86 -3.53
C LYS A 50 -10.46 57.90 -2.73
N LEU A 51 -11.59 58.15 -3.38
CA LEU A 51 -12.92 58.20 -2.74
C LEU A 51 -13.37 56.85 -2.16
N VAL A 52 -13.01 55.74 -2.81
CA VAL A 52 -13.25 54.40 -2.24
C VAL A 52 -12.39 54.17 -0.99
N LYS A 53 -11.12 54.60 -1.02
CA LYS A 53 -10.22 54.49 0.14
C LYS A 53 -10.68 55.39 1.31
N GLU A 54 -11.31 56.52 1.00
CA GLU A 54 -11.95 57.42 1.96
C GLU A 54 -13.38 56.98 2.37
N GLU A 55 -13.83 55.80 1.91
CA GLU A 55 -15.17 55.23 2.17
C GLU A 55 -16.36 56.08 1.69
N LYS A 56 -16.11 57.13 0.90
CA LYS A 56 -17.14 57.98 0.28
C LYS A 56 -17.80 57.32 -0.93
N LEU A 57 -17.21 56.25 -1.45
CA LEU A 57 -17.78 55.39 -2.48
C LEU A 57 -17.57 53.92 -2.12
N LYS A 58 -18.51 53.06 -2.54
CA LYS A 58 -18.34 51.61 -2.50
C LYS A 58 -18.04 51.10 -3.90
N LYS A 59 -17.18 50.07 -3.99
CA LYS A 59 -16.72 49.49 -5.25
C LYS A 59 -17.08 48.01 -5.27
N ASN A 60 -17.83 47.59 -6.29
CA ASN A 60 -18.20 46.18 -6.46
C ASN A 60 -17.68 45.64 -7.80
N LYS A 61 -17.40 44.33 -7.85
CA LYS A 61 -16.89 43.66 -9.05
C LYS A 61 -18.06 43.16 -9.89
N LYS A 62 -18.09 43.49 -11.18
CA LYS A 62 -19.13 43.00 -12.09
C LYS A 62 -18.95 41.50 -12.34
N ILE A 63 -20.04 40.74 -12.29
CA ILE A 63 -20.06 39.27 -12.36
C ILE A 63 -19.87 38.75 -13.80
N GLN A 64 -20.10 39.58 -14.82
CA GLN A 64 -19.87 39.25 -16.24
C GLN A 64 -18.79 40.16 -16.85
N ASN A 65 -17.70 39.56 -17.35
CA ASN A 65 -16.61 40.25 -18.04
C ASN A 65 -16.59 39.84 -19.52
N GLU A 66 -17.24 40.63 -20.38
CA GLU A 66 -17.03 40.56 -21.83
C GLU A 66 -15.96 41.57 -22.25
N GLY A 67 -14.69 41.13 -22.26
CA GLY A 67 -13.58 41.86 -22.89
C GLY A 67 -12.25 41.82 -22.13
N ARG A 68 -11.17 41.39 -22.80
CA ARG A 68 -9.79 41.41 -22.25
C ARG A 68 -9.30 42.86 -22.09
N GLY A 69 -8.95 43.23 -20.86
CA GLY A 69 -8.24 44.48 -20.53
C GLY A 69 -9.03 45.57 -19.81
N LYS A 70 -10.34 45.39 -19.56
CA LYS A 70 -11.19 46.40 -18.89
C LYS A 70 -11.25 46.19 -17.35
N PRO A 71 -11.25 47.26 -16.53
CA PRO A 71 -11.41 47.14 -15.07
C PRO A 71 -12.85 46.75 -14.73
N PRO A 72 -13.09 45.63 -14.04
CA PRO A 72 -14.43 45.04 -13.89
C PRO A 72 -15.20 45.63 -12.69
N TYR A 73 -15.21 46.95 -12.53
CA TYR A 73 -15.71 47.57 -11.30
C TYR A 73 -16.75 48.66 -11.55
N ILE A 74 -17.84 48.57 -10.78
CA ILE A 74 -18.90 49.56 -10.70
C ILE A 74 -18.77 50.28 -9.36
N TYR A 75 -18.93 51.60 -9.37
CA TYR A 75 -18.82 52.47 -8.19
C TYR A 75 -20.20 52.97 -7.78
N PHE A 76 -20.46 52.97 -6.48
CA PHE A 76 -21.75 53.32 -5.87
C PHE A 76 -21.58 54.39 -4.81
N HIS A 77 -22.57 55.26 -4.67
CA HIS A 77 -22.70 56.07 -3.46
C HIS A 77 -23.11 55.17 -2.27
N PRO A 78 -22.50 55.29 -1.07
CA PRO A 78 -22.76 54.39 0.06
C PRO A 78 -24.24 54.30 0.47
N SER A 79 -24.99 55.40 0.36
CA SER A 79 -26.43 55.45 0.68
C SER A 79 -27.33 54.77 -0.36
N LYS A 80 -26.79 54.41 -1.52
CA LYS A 80 -27.46 53.68 -2.59
C LYS A 80 -26.87 52.28 -2.77
N PHE A 81 -25.90 51.91 -1.92
CA PHE A 81 -25.35 50.57 -1.92
C PHE A 81 -26.43 49.62 -1.40
N PRO A 82 -26.78 48.57 -2.15
CA PRO A 82 -27.80 47.62 -1.72
C PRO A 82 -27.32 46.90 -0.45
N TYR A 83 -27.89 47.29 0.69
CA TYR A 83 -27.76 46.63 1.98
C TYR A 83 -29.14 46.13 2.38
N ASP A 84 -29.55 44.98 1.87
CA ASP A 84 -30.69 44.22 2.40
C ASP A 84 -30.48 42.75 1.94
N SER A 85 -30.52 41.72 2.77
CA SER A 85 -31.02 41.64 4.15
C SER A 85 -30.47 40.37 4.84
N VAL A 86 -29.43 40.51 5.65
CA VAL A 86 -28.99 39.50 6.62
C VAL A 86 -29.15 40.11 8.01
N LEU A 87 -30.07 39.52 8.79
CA LEU A 87 -30.25 39.62 10.24
C LEU A 87 -30.83 40.91 10.85
N GLY A 88 -32.07 40.79 11.33
CA GLY A 88 -32.56 41.62 12.43
C GLY A 88 -34.02 41.37 12.81
N ALA A 89 -34.27 40.45 13.76
CA ALA A 89 -35.13 40.63 14.96
C ALA A 89 -35.68 39.29 15.49
N ILE A 90 -35.31 38.95 16.73
CA ILE A 90 -35.91 37.88 17.56
C ILE A 90 -36.94 38.55 18.49
N PRO A 91 -38.20 38.08 18.52
CA PRO A 91 -38.78 37.44 19.73
C PRO A 91 -39.65 36.23 19.31
N GLU A 92 -39.72 35.06 19.95
CA GLU A 92 -39.90 34.69 21.34
C GLU A 92 -39.71 33.16 21.43
N ILE A 93 -39.25 32.67 22.58
CA ILE A 93 -38.95 31.26 22.86
C ILE A 93 -40.25 30.44 22.96
N LYS A 94 -40.35 29.34 22.20
CA LYS A 94 -41.05 28.09 22.60
C LYS A 94 -40.71 26.90 21.68
N ASP A 95 -40.38 25.79 22.33
CA ASP A 95 -40.33 24.39 21.88
C ASP A 95 -39.35 24.02 20.75
N TYR A 96 -38.17 23.54 21.16
CA TYR A 96 -37.24 22.83 20.29
C TYR A 96 -37.83 21.49 19.84
N THR A 97 -38.38 21.47 18.63
CA THR A 97 -38.45 20.28 17.79
C THR A 97 -37.47 20.50 16.66
N ILE A 98 -36.42 19.68 16.56
CA ILE A 98 -35.47 19.76 15.44
C ILE A 98 -36.22 19.28 14.20
N GLN A 99 -36.82 20.20 13.45
CA GLN A 99 -37.15 20.01 12.05
C GLN A 99 -35.93 20.41 11.24
N THR A 100 -35.41 19.45 10.47
CA THR A 100 -34.32 19.67 9.51
C THR A 100 -34.71 20.76 8.52
N LYS A 101 -33.84 21.76 8.36
CA LYS A 101 -33.88 22.74 7.25
C LYS A 101 -33.63 22.00 5.92
N SER A 102 -34.68 21.44 5.31
CA SER A 102 -34.58 20.93 3.92
C SER A 102 -35.61 21.52 2.97
N ASP A 103 -36.67 22.17 3.45
CA ASP A 103 -37.82 22.47 2.58
C ASP A 103 -38.06 23.97 2.36
N VAL A 104 -37.27 24.86 2.98
CA VAL A 104 -37.48 26.34 2.91
C VAL A 104 -36.38 27.07 2.13
N GLU A 105 -35.30 26.39 1.73
CA GLU A 105 -34.18 27.00 0.97
C GLU A 105 -34.04 26.43 -0.46
N GLU A 106 -34.98 25.60 -0.95
CA GLU A 106 -34.93 25.10 -2.34
C GLU A 106 -35.46 26.10 -3.36
N ASP A 107 -36.28 27.08 -2.98
CA ASP A 107 -36.95 27.98 -3.92
C ASP A 107 -36.14 29.23 -4.32
N ASP A 108 -35.09 29.59 -3.56
CA ASP A 108 -34.28 30.81 -3.81
C ASP A 108 -32.83 30.54 -4.29
N LEU A 109 -32.43 29.28 -4.45
CA LEU A 109 -31.10 28.96 -4.98
C LEU A 109 -31.05 29.23 -6.49
N GLU A 110 -30.00 29.93 -6.95
CA GLU A 110 -29.72 30.06 -8.39
C GLU A 110 -29.53 28.66 -9.01
N PRO A 111 -29.90 28.45 -10.29
CA PRO A 111 -29.87 27.13 -10.94
C PRO A 111 -28.50 26.42 -10.83
N ASP A 112 -27.42 27.18 -10.90
CA ASP A 112 -26.04 26.65 -10.80
C ASP A 112 -25.69 26.24 -9.36
N GLU A 113 -26.22 26.92 -8.34
CA GLU A 113 -26.07 26.54 -6.93
C GLU A 113 -26.94 25.34 -6.58
N ARG A 114 -28.16 25.24 -7.16
CA ARG A 114 -28.98 24.01 -7.08
C ARG A 114 -28.27 22.84 -7.72
N GLN A 115 -27.69 23.02 -8.91
CA GLN A 115 -26.95 21.96 -9.59
C GLN A 115 -25.67 21.57 -8.81
N SER A 116 -24.97 22.53 -8.22
CA SER A 116 -23.83 22.25 -7.34
C SER A 116 -24.25 21.60 -6.02
N GLN A 117 -25.41 21.93 -5.46
CA GLN A 117 -25.97 21.28 -4.28
C GLN A 117 -26.54 19.89 -4.61
N GLU A 118 -27.13 19.66 -5.78
CA GLU A 118 -27.56 18.35 -6.24
C GLU A 118 -26.36 17.45 -6.53
N GLN A 119 -25.29 17.99 -7.12
CA GLN A 119 -24.03 17.27 -7.28
C GLN A 119 -23.34 17.02 -5.93
N GLY A 120 -23.39 17.97 -5.00
CA GLY A 120 -22.89 17.83 -3.63
C GLY A 120 -23.70 16.83 -2.80
N ARG A 121 -25.03 16.87 -2.86
CA ARG A 121 -25.96 15.89 -2.32
C ARG A 121 -25.70 14.53 -2.94
N SER A 122 -25.49 14.44 -4.26
CA SER A 122 -25.09 13.19 -4.93
C SER A 122 -23.75 12.65 -4.43
N VAL A 123 -22.76 13.51 -4.14
CA VAL A 123 -21.47 13.07 -3.57
C VAL A 123 -21.65 12.58 -2.13
N LEU A 124 -22.39 13.30 -1.28
CA LEU A 124 -22.66 12.89 0.11
C LEU A 124 -23.53 11.64 0.19
N GLU A 125 -24.55 11.53 -0.66
CA GLU A 125 -25.38 10.33 -0.83
C GLU A 125 -24.55 9.16 -1.35
N ARG A 126 -23.61 9.39 -2.28
CA ARG A 126 -22.65 8.37 -2.73
C ARG A 126 -21.74 7.91 -1.61
N ILE A 127 -21.24 8.82 -0.77
CA ILE A 127 -20.41 8.48 0.40
C ILE A 127 -21.23 7.67 1.40
N ALA A 128 -22.44 8.14 1.75
CA ALA A 128 -23.34 7.44 2.65
C ALA A 128 -23.76 6.07 2.10
N ALA A 129 -24.08 5.97 0.81
CA ALA A 129 -24.38 4.71 0.14
C ALA A 129 -23.17 3.77 0.10
N SER A 130 -21.96 4.29 -0.14
CA SER A 130 -20.72 3.52 -0.07
C SER A 130 -20.50 2.95 1.32
N HIS A 131 -20.67 3.74 2.37
CA HIS A 131 -20.56 3.27 3.75
C HIS A 131 -21.61 2.22 4.10
N LEU A 132 -22.89 2.44 3.73
CA LEU A 132 -23.94 1.45 3.93
C LEU A 132 -23.67 0.15 3.16
N GLN A 133 -23.06 0.24 1.98
CA GLN A 133 -22.68 -0.90 1.17
C GLN A 133 -21.50 -1.66 1.79
N GLU A 134 -20.47 -0.97 2.28
CA GLU A 134 -19.35 -1.56 3.02
C GLU A 134 -19.83 -2.26 4.30
N GLU A 135 -20.73 -1.64 5.05
CA GLU A 135 -21.34 -2.25 6.23
C GLU A 135 -22.14 -3.51 5.85
N ALA A 136 -22.88 -3.48 4.73
CA ALA A 136 -23.58 -4.64 4.21
C ALA A 136 -22.62 -5.76 3.79
N TYR A 137 -21.47 -5.44 3.18
CA TYR A 137 -20.43 -6.42 2.89
C TYR A 137 -19.88 -7.04 4.16
N ALA A 138 -19.55 -6.23 5.17
CA ALA A 138 -19.01 -6.72 6.44
C ALA A 138 -19.99 -7.67 7.14
N ARG A 139 -21.27 -7.30 7.20
CA ARG A 139 -22.34 -8.16 7.74
C ARG A 139 -22.47 -9.47 6.95
N ALA A 140 -22.48 -9.40 5.62
CA ALA A 140 -22.57 -10.59 4.78
C ALA A 140 -21.42 -11.59 5.02
N VAL A 141 -20.19 -11.08 5.19
CA VAL A 141 -19.02 -11.91 5.55
C VAL A 141 -19.22 -12.55 6.92
N ILE A 142 -19.55 -11.76 7.95
CA ILE A 142 -19.73 -12.24 9.33
C ILE A 142 -20.82 -13.32 9.40
N ASP A 143 -21.99 -13.06 8.81
CA ASP A 143 -23.16 -13.95 8.89
C ASP A 143 -22.93 -15.28 8.15
N THR A 144 -22.08 -15.27 7.13
CA THR A 144 -21.76 -16.48 6.33
C THR A 144 -20.52 -17.21 6.84
N ALA A 145 -19.72 -16.59 7.71
CA ALA A 145 -18.40 -17.06 8.10
C ALA A 145 -18.40 -18.48 8.66
N TYR A 146 -19.37 -18.84 9.50
CA TYR A 146 -19.45 -20.18 10.09
C TYR A 146 -19.60 -21.28 9.04
N ASN A 147 -20.43 -21.05 8.03
CA ASN A 147 -20.62 -22.01 6.93
C ASN A 147 -19.40 -22.06 6.02
N LEU A 148 -18.86 -20.90 5.64
CA LEU A 148 -17.67 -20.81 4.80
C LEU A 148 -16.44 -21.43 5.47
N ALA A 149 -16.30 -21.28 6.79
CA ALA A 149 -15.22 -21.86 7.57
C ALA A 149 -15.09 -23.38 7.38
N GLN A 150 -16.21 -24.10 7.18
CA GLN A 150 -16.23 -25.56 7.04
C GLN A 150 -16.00 -26.05 5.61
N GLU A 151 -15.98 -25.16 4.63
CA GLU A 151 -15.81 -25.54 3.23
C GLU A 151 -14.36 -25.97 2.94
N ASN A 152 -14.18 -26.88 1.99
CA ASN A 152 -12.86 -27.28 1.53
C ASN A 152 -12.25 -26.19 0.63
N PRO A 153 -11.04 -25.67 0.94
CA PRO A 153 -10.45 -24.56 0.19
C PRO A 153 -10.12 -24.91 -1.27
N ILE A 154 -9.71 -26.15 -1.55
CA ILE A 154 -9.39 -26.61 -2.91
C ILE A 154 -10.68 -26.67 -3.75
N ASP A 155 -11.75 -27.25 -3.19
CA ASP A 155 -13.04 -27.33 -3.89
C ASP A 155 -13.62 -25.95 -4.20
N LEU A 156 -13.50 -25.00 -3.27
CA LEU A 156 -13.96 -23.63 -3.50
C LEU A 156 -13.16 -22.96 -4.62
N LEU A 157 -11.83 -23.08 -4.64
CA LEU A 157 -10.98 -22.50 -5.68
C LEU A 157 -11.24 -23.12 -7.05
N ILE A 158 -11.45 -24.44 -7.13
CA ILE A 158 -11.81 -25.10 -8.39
C ILE A 158 -13.15 -24.59 -8.92
N LYS A 159 -14.17 -24.52 -8.06
CA LYS A 159 -15.49 -23.98 -8.45
C LYS A 159 -15.40 -22.51 -8.86
N MET A 160 -14.60 -21.71 -8.17
CA MET A 160 -14.34 -20.32 -8.51
C MET A 160 -13.63 -20.20 -9.87
N THR A 161 -12.63 -21.04 -10.12
CA THR A 161 -11.90 -21.07 -11.41
C THR A 161 -12.83 -21.45 -12.54
N GLN A 162 -13.70 -22.46 -12.35
CA GLN A 162 -14.70 -22.85 -13.34
C GLN A 162 -15.70 -21.74 -13.61
N TRP A 163 -16.14 -21.03 -12.57
CA TRP A 163 -17.00 -19.85 -12.71
C TRP A 163 -16.32 -18.76 -13.56
N VAL A 164 -15.04 -18.46 -13.30
CA VAL A 164 -14.27 -17.48 -14.08
C VAL A 164 -14.13 -17.90 -15.55
N VAL A 165 -13.86 -19.18 -15.82
CA VAL A 165 -13.80 -19.72 -17.19
C VAL A 165 -15.13 -19.50 -17.92
N ASN A 166 -16.24 -19.83 -17.27
CA ASN A 166 -17.57 -19.65 -17.84
C ASN A 166 -17.91 -18.18 -18.06
N ASP A 167 -17.61 -17.31 -17.09
CA ASP A 167 -17.85 -15.87 -17.16
C ASP A 167 -17.06 -15.19 -18.28
N ILE A 168 -15.76 -15.50 -18.41
CA ILE A 168 -14.91 -14.99 -19.50
C ILE A 168 -15.44 -15.46 -20.86
N ASN A 169 -15.80 -16.73 -20.99
CA ASN A 169 -16.32 -17.27 -22.24
C ASN A 169 -17.67 -16.64 -22.63
N GLN A 170 -18.59 -16.52 -21.67
CA GLN A 170 -19.89 -15.88 -21.90
C GLN A 170 -19.73 -14.41 -22.31
N LYS A 171 -18.93 -13.63 -21.58
CA LYS A 171 -18.68 -12.22 -21.92
C LYS A 171 -18.01 -12.06 -23.28
N GLY A 172 -17.07 -12.94 -23.62
CA GLY A 172 -16.44 -12.94 -24.93
C GLY A 172 -17.46 -13.19 -26.05
N GLU A 173 -18.42 -14.09 -25.86
CA GLU A 173 -19.51 -14.35 -26.80
C GLU A 173 -20.48 -13.16 -26.90
N GLU A 174 -20.85 -12.55 -25.77
CA GLU A 174 -21.69 -11.34 -25.75
C GLU A 174 -21.04 -10.18 -26.53
N ILE A 175 -19.74 -9.95 -26.35
CA ILE A 175 -19.01 -8.91 -27.08
C ILE A 175 -18.98 -9.24 -28.58
N GLN A 176 -18.78 -10.50 -28.95
CA GLN A 176 -18.80 -10.91 -30.36
C GLN A 176 -20.18 -10.65 -30.98
N GLN A 177 -21.27 -10.98 -30.28
CA GLN A 177 -22.63 -10.69 -30.74
C GLN A 177 -22.90 -9.19 -30.89
N LEU A 178 -22.37 -8.34 -30.00
CA LEU A 178 -22.48 -6.88 -30.12
C LEU A 178 -21.71 -6.35 -31.33
N LEU A 179 -20.52 -6.90 -31.61
CA LEU A 179 -19.74 -6.55 -32.80
C LEU A 179 -20.44 -6.99 -34.09
N ASP A 180 -21.05 -8.18 -34.10
CA ASP A 180 -21.81 -8.69 -35.24
C ASP A 180 -23.08 -7.86 -35.50
N ARG A 181 -23.60 -7.17 -34.49
CA ARG A 181 -24.71 -6.20 -34.56
C ARG A 181 -24.27 -4.74 -34.79
N GLU A 182 -22.98 -4.51 -35.05
CA GLU A 182 -22.39 -3.18 -35.28
C GLU A 182 -22.54 -2.19 -34.08
N VAL A 183 -22.71 -2.70 -32.86
CA VAL A 183 -22.79 -1.89 -31.62
C VAL A 183 -21.39 -1.69 -31.04
N PHE A 184 -20.56 -0.88 -31.72
CA PHE A 184 -19.12 -0.82 -31.45
C PHE A 184 -18.73 -0.21 -30.10
N GLU A 185 -19.37 0.88 -29.66
CA GLU A 185 -18.99 1.56 -28.42
C GLU A 185 -19.26 0.69 -27.18
N GLU A 186 -20.42 0.02 -27.14
CA GLU A 186 -20.74 -0.90 -26.05
C GLU A 186 -19.83 -2.13 -26.06
N ALA A 187 -19.56 -2.69 -27.25
CA ALA A 187 -18.64 -3.80 -27.42
C ALA A 187 -17.23 -3.44 -26.92
N LYS A 188 -16.74 -2.24 -27.25
CA LYS A 188 -15.44 -1.74 -26.81
C LYS A 188 -15.37 -1.62 -25.29
N ARG A 189 -16.37 -0.98 -24.66
CA ARG A 189 -16.45 -0.85 -23.19
C ARG A 189 -16.44 -2.22 -22.49
N LYS A 190 -17.23 -3.18 -23.00
CA LYS A 190 -17.25 -4.55 -22.47
C LYS A 190 -15.94 -5.30 -22.72
N ALA A 191 -15.26 -5.06 -23.85
CA ALA A 191 -13.96 -5.65 -24.14
C ALA A 191 -12.87 -5.13 -23.19
N ASP A 192 -12.85 -3.83 -22.89
CA ASP A 192 -11.91 -3.25 -21.92
C ASP A 192 -12.14 -3.83 -20.51
N GLN A 193 -13.41 -3.99 -20.11
CA GLN A 193 -13.77 -4.64 -18.85
C GLN A 193 -13.35 -6.12 -18.81
N LEU A 194 -13.53 -6.85 -19.91
CA LEU A 194 -13.10 -8.25 -20.02
C LEU A 194 -11.58 -8.37 -19.96
N ASP A 195 -10.83 -7.49 -20.63
CA ASP A 195 -9.36 -7.47 -20.60
C ASP A 195 -8.84 -7.21 -19.18
N TYR A 196 -9.50 -6.32 -18.43
CA TYR A 196 -9.21 -6.12 -17.00
C TYR A 196 -9.44 -7.41 -16.18
N GLN A 197 -10.58 -8.08 -16.38
CA GLN A 197 -10.95 -9.31 -15.68
C GLN A 197 -10.00 -10.46 -16.01
N ILE A 198 -9.63 -10.63 -17.28
CA ILE A 198 -8.59 -11.58 -17.73
C ILE A 198 -7.27 -11.27 -17.02
N GLY A 199 -6.82 -10.02 -17.04
CA GLY A 199 -5.57 -9.63 -16.39
C GLY A 199 -5.58 -9.92 -14.88
N TRP A 200 -6.71 -9.68 -14.22
CA TRP A 200 -6.91 -10.07 -12.82
C TRP A 200 -6.86 -11.59 -12.64
N SER A 201 -7.58 -12.36 -13.46
CA SER A 201 -7.65 -13.82 -13.38
C SER A 201 -6.29 -14.46 -13.58
N ARG A 202 -5.45 -13.92 -14.48
CA ARG A 202 -4.08 -14.40 -14.67
C ARG A 202 -3.22 -14.15 -13.43
N ARG A 203 -3.29 -12.95 -12.83
CA ARG A 203 -2.58 -12.65 -11.57
C ARG A 203 -3.05 -13.53 -10.41
N TYR A 204 -4.36 -13.77 -10.29
CA TYR A 204 -4.91 -14.55 -9.19
C TYR A 204 -4.70 -16.07 -9.38
N PHE A 205 -5.05 -16.64 -10.53
CA PHE A 205 -4.99 -18.09 -10.74
C PHE A 205 -3.65 -18.57 -11.33
N GLN A 206 -3.12 -17.90 -12.34
CA GLN A 206 -1.91 -18.36 -13.02
C GLN A 206 -0.65 -17.97 -12.23
N LEU A 207 -0.59 -16.76 -11.68
CA LEU A 207 0.61 -16.29 -10.96
C LEU A 207 0.64 -16.74 -9.48
N PHE A 208 -0.46 -16.62 -8.73
CA PHE A 208 -0.47 -17.02 -7.32
C PHE A 208 -0.69 -18.52 -7.13
N TRP A 209 -1.75 -19.07 -7.73
CA TRP A 209 -2.10 -20.49 -7.56
C TRP A 209 -1.36 -21.44 -8.52
N ARG A 210 -0.58 -20.89 -9.46
CA ARG A 210 0.17 -21.65 -10.48
C ARG A 210 -0.68 -22.61 -11.29
N LEU A 211 -1.91 -22.18 -11.59
CA LEU A 211 -2.72 -22.81 -12.62
C LEU A 211 -2.18 -22.33 -13.98
N ASP A 212 -1.03 -22.85 -14.38
CA ASP A 212 -0.23 -22.32 -15.50
C ASP A 212 -0.96 -22.47 -16.85
N SER A 213 -0.70 -21.55 -17.80
CA SER A 213 -1.23 -21.62 -19.17
C SER A 213 -0.43 -22.59 -20.05
N SER A 214 -1.07 -23.12 -21.10
CA SER A 214 -0.42 -23.88 -22.17
C SER A 214 0.63 -23.03 -22.88
N LYS A 215 1.84 -23.56 -23.05
CA LYS A 215 2.97 -22.85 -23.65
C LYS A 215 3.89 -23.83 -24.38
N ALA A 216 4.38 -23.44 -25.55
CA ALA A 216 5.25 -24.24 -26.44
C ALA A 216 4.76 -25.68 -26.71
N GLY A 217 3.45 -25.88 -26.92
CA GLY A 217 2.85 -27.20 -27.17
C GLY A 217 2.64 -28.05 -25.91
N ILE A 218 3.11 -27.61 -24.75
CA ILE A 218 2.83 -28.23 -23.46
C ILE A 218 1.44 -27.76 -22.99
N LYS A 219 0.56 -28.72 -22.68
CA LYS A 219 -0.76 -28.45 -22.13
C LYS A 219 -0.64 -27.88 -20.72
N GLY A 220 -1.27 -26.72 -20.50
CA GLY A 220 -1.38 -26.08 -19.20
C GLY A 220 -2.59 -26.54 -18.42
N THR A 221 -2.73 -25.98 -17.22
CA THR A 221 -3.82 -26.26 -16.28
C THR A 221 -4.98 -25.30 -16.46
N LEU A 222 -4.71 -24.02 -16.70
CA LEU A 222 -5.73 -23.00 -16.93
C LEU A 222 -5.31 -22.11 -18.09
N ASP A 223 -5.96 -22.30 -19.23
CA ASP A 223 -5.78 -21.47 -20.41
C ASP A 223 -6.74 -20.29 -20.36
N LEU A 224 -6.18 -19.08 -20.37
CA LEU A 224 -6.92 -17.83 -20.49
C LEU A 224 -6.46 -17.10 -21.75
N PRO A 225 -7.37 -16.49 -22.53
CA PRO A 225 -6.96 -15.62 -23.63
C PRO A 225 -6.16 -14.43 -23.08
N LEU A 226 -5.14 -13.93 -23.80
CA LEU A 226 -4.37 -12.76 -23.30
C LEU A 226 -5.19 -11.47 -23.29
N ARG A 227 -6.08 -11.33 -24.27
CA ARG A 227 -6.99 -10.21 -24.51
C ARG A 227 -8.21 -10.70 -25.29
N PHE A 228 -9.27 -9.91 -25.32
CA PHE A 228 -10.44 -10.14 -26.16
C PHE A 228 -10.10 -10.35 -27.64
N THR A 229 -9.06 -9.70 -28.17
CA THR A 229 -8.62 -9.90 -29.57
C THR A 229 -8.24 -11.35 -29.88
N GLN A 230 -7.75 -12.11 -28.90
CA GLN A 230 -7.49 -13.55 -29.07
C GLN A 230 -8.78 -14.37 -28.97
N PHE A 231 -9.74 -13.92 -28.18
CA PHE A 231 -11.07 -14.52 -28.11
C PHE A 231 -11.76 -14.49 -29.48
N LYS A 232 -11.68 -13.35 -30.17
CA LYS A 232 -12.15 -13.18 -31.55
C LYS A 232 -11.50 -14.14 -32.54
N ARG A 233 -10.27 -14.60 -32.26
CA ARG A 233 -9.54 -15.61 -33.06
C ARG A 233 -9.88 -17.05 -32.67
N GLY A 234 -10.93 -17.26 -31.89
CA GLY A 234 -11.41 -18.59 -31.49
C GLY A 234 -10.75 -19.17 -30.24
N LYS A 235 -9.83 -18.45 -29.57
CA LYS A 235 -9.32 -18.91 -28.28
C LYS A 235 -10.43 -18.80 -27.22
N ARG A 236 -10.57 -19.82 -26.40
CA ARG A 236 -11.53 -19.87 -25.28
C ARG A 236 -10.80 -20.14 -23.99
N ALA A 237 -11.36 -19.68 -22.88
CA ALA A 237 -10.86 -20.04 -21.56
C ALA A 237 -11.16 -21.53 -21.29
N PHE A 238 -10.21 -22.25 -20.69
CA PHE A 238 -10.32 -23.68 -20.42
C PHE A 238 -9.58 -24.06 -19.13
N LEU A 239 -10.17 -24.96 -18.34
CA LEU A 239 -9.61 -25.50 -17.10
C LEU A 239 -9.46 -27.03 -17.21
N ASP A 240 -8.25 -27.53 -16.94
CA ASP A 240 -7.99 -28.93 -16.64
C ASP A 240 -8.17 -29.16 -15.12
N GLU A 241 -9.41 -29.46 -14.69
CA GLU A 241 -9.73 -29.62 -13.27
C GLU A 241 -8.88 -30.68 -12.56
N PRO A 242 -8.67 -31.90 -13.11
CA PRO A 242 -7.84 -32.91 -12.47
C PRO A 242 -6.40 -32.43 -12.19
N GLU A 243 -5.74 -31.80 -13.16
CA GLU A 243 -4.38 -31.29 -12.96
C GLU A 243 -4.38 -30.08 -12.01
N ALA A 244 -5.41 -29.22 -12.08
CA ALA A 244 -5.56 -28.09 -11.16
C ALA A 244 -5.65 -28.55 -9.71
N ARG A 245 -6.46 -29.59 -9.43
CA ARG A 245 -6.56 -30.18 -8.08
C ARG A 245 -5.22 -30.71 -7.60
N LYS A 246 -4.48 -31.41 -8.46
CA LYS A 246 -3.16 -31.95 -8.13
C LYS A 246 -2.13 -30.86 -7.81
N ILE A 247 -2.18 -29.71 -8.50
CA ILE A 247 -1.34 -28.54 -8.20
C ILE A 247 -1.77 -27.91 -6.87
N LEU A 248 -3.06 -27.67 -6.68
CA LEU A 248 -3.60 -27.04 -5.46
C LEU A 248 -3.33 -27.89 -4.20
N HIS A 249 -3.39 -29.22 -4.28
CA HIS A 249 -3.03 -30.12 -3.17
C HIS A 249 -1.57 -29.98 -2.69
N LYS A 250 -0.67 -29.51 -3.54
CA LYS A 250 0.73 -29.24 -3.15
C LYS A 250 0.93 -27.86 -2.53
N ARG A 251 -0.10 -27.01 -2.60
CA ARG A 251 -0.03 -25.58 -2.25
C ARG A 251 -0.94 -25.21 -1.09
N ILE A 252 -2.05 -25.93 -0.90
CA ILE A 252 -3.05 -25.65 0.11
C ILE A 252 -3.07 -26.79 1.12
N PHE A 253 -2.97 -26.43 2.39
CA PHE A 253 -2.89 -27.36 3.51
C PHE A 253 -4.00 -27.03 4.50
N GLY A 254 -4.66 -28.08 4.98
CA GLY A 254 -5.90 -27.99 5.76
C GLY A 254 -7.12 -28.34 4.93
N ASP A 255 -8.11 -28.92 5.60
CA ASP A 255 -9.34 -29.41 4.95
C ASP A 255 -10.46 -28.38 4.98
N LYS A 256 -10.25 -27.27 5.69
CA LYS A 256 -11.23 -26.22 5.99
C LYS A 256 -10.64 -24.83 5.77
N ILE A 257 -11.49 -23.86 5.41
CA ILE A 257 -11.07 -22.46 5.27
C ILE A 257 -10.61 -21.88 6.61
N ILE A 258 -11.28 -22.23 7.72
CA ILE A 258 -10.88 -21.85 9.08
C ILE A 258 -10.78 -23.09 9.97
N GLU A 259 -9.68 -23.16 10.71
CA GLU A 259 -9.41 -24.20 11.70
C GLU A 259 -9.14 -23.56 13.08
N CYS A 260 -9.34 -24.35 14.14
CA CYS A 260 -8.92 -23.98 15.48
C CYS A 260 -7.61 -24.70 15.80
N TRP A 261 -6.56 -23.94 16.04
CA TRP A 261 -5.26 -24.45 16.42
C TRP A 261 -5.12 -24.44 17.95
N SER A 262 -4.65 -25.54 18.54
CA SER A 262 -4.51 -25.68 20.00
C SER A 262 -3.38 -26.63 20.44
N LYS A 263 -2.35 -26.81 19.60
CA LYS A 263 -1.26 -27.75 19.88
C LYS A 263 -0.34 -27.16 20.96
N LYS A 264 0.18 -27.98 21.87
CA LYS A 264 1.22 -27.55 22.82
C LYS A 264 2.59 -27.91 22.29
N THR A 265 3.45 -26.94 22.00
CA THR A 265 4.86 -27.19 21.66
C THR A 265 5.76 -26.93 22.87
N LYS A 266 7.02 -27.36 22.76
CA LYS A 266 8.05 -27.02 23.75
C LYS A 266 8.21 -25.48 23.79
N PRO A 267 8.41 -24.89 24.98
CA PRO A 267 8.65 -23.46 25.08
C PRO A 267 9.93 -23.07 24.34
N ASP A 268 9.86 -21.95 23.64
CA ASP A 268 10.99 -21.35 22.95
C ASP A 268 12.12 -20.98 23.89
N LYS A 269 13.36 -21.05 23.37
CA LYS A 269 14.56 -20.66 24.12
C LYS A 269 14.73 -19.14 24.18
N GLY A 270 14.01 -18.44 23.32
CA GLY A 270 13.97 -16.99 23.14
C GLY A 270 13.37 -16.71 21.77
N VAL A 271 12.71 -15.56 21.64
CA VAL A 271 12.10 -15.12 20.38
C VAL A 271 12.64 -13.75 20.06
N ALA A 272 13.18 -13.60 18.85
CA ALA A 272 13.70 -12.34 18.37
C ALA A 272 12.75 -11.70 17.35
N GLY A 273 12.66 -10.38 17.39
CA GLY A 273 11.96 -9.55 16.42
C GLY A 273 12.95 -8.68 15.65
N THR A 274 12.68 -8.35 14.39
CA THR A 274 13.52 -7.42 13.62
C THR A 274 12.69 -6.42 12.82
N ASP A 275 13.16 -5.19 12.75
CA ASP A 275 12.61 -4.13 11.89
C ASP A 275 13.74 -3.26 11.32
N ALA A 276 13.44 -2.53 10.24
CA ALA A 276 14.33 -1.56 9.64
C ALA A 276 13.60 -0.26 9.34
N SER A 277 14.31 0.85 9.51
CA SER A 277 13.76 2.19 9.35
C SER A 277 14.67 3.07 8.50
N VAL A 278 14.08 4.14 7.97
CA VAL A 278 14.75 5.11 7.11
C VAL A 278 14.71 6.49 7.75
N ALA A 279 15.86 7.14 7.85
CA ALA A 279 16.00 8.54 8.19
C ALA A 279 16.23 9.36 6.91
N ASP A 280 15.29 10.25 6.60
CA ASP A 280 15.45 11.25 5.53
C ASP A 280 16.09 12.52 6.12
N ILE A 281 17.35 12.80 5.76
CA ILE A 281 18.10 13.99 6.22
C ILE A 281 18.02 15.09 5.17
N PHE A 282 17.45 16.23 5.54
CA PHE A 282 17.39 17.43 4.70
C PHE A 282 18.42 18.46 5.15
N LEU A 283 19.38 18.77 4.28
CA LEU A 283 20.37 19.81 4.56
C LEU A 283 19.75 21.21 4.42
N THR A 284 20.06 22.07 5.40
CA THR A 284 19.59 23.46 5.41
C THR A 284 20.21 24.21 4.23
N GLN A 285 19.36 24.82 3.40
CA GLN A 285 19.80 25.66 2.29
C GLN A 285 19.62 27.15 2.60
N ASN A 286 20.46 28.00 2.00
CA ASN A 286 20.32 29.45 2.11
C ASN A 286 18.99 29.91 1.45
N PRO A 287 18.30 30.93 2.00
CA PRO A 287 17.15 31.55 1.36
C PRO A 287 17.49 31.96 -0.08
N GLY A 288 16.65 31.56 -1.05
CA GLY A 288 16.89 31.81 -2.48
C GLY A 288 17.74 30.76 -3.21
N SER A 289 18.14 29.67 -2.55
CA SER A 289 18.75 28.51 -3.21
C SER A 289 17.80 27.87 -4.23
N PHE A 290 18.28 27.68 -5.47
CA PHE A 290 17.58 26.94 -6.53
C PHE A 290 17.86 25.44 -6.51
N ILE A 291 18.63 24.94 -5.54
CA ILE A 291 18.97 23.51 -5.43
C ILE A 291 17.76 22.76 -4.87
N PRO A 292 17.22 21.73 -5.56
CA PRO A 292 16.13 20.92 -5.01
C PRO A 292 16.50 20.32 -3.65
N ARG A 293 15.55 20.30 -2.71
CA ARG A 293 15.74 19.61 -1.42
C ARG A 293 15.64 18.10 -1.63
N GLN A 294 16.76 17.46 -1.96
CA GLN A 294 16.86 16.01 -2.04
C GLN A 294 17.36 15.46 -0.70
N PRO A 295 16.68 14.47 -0.10
CA PRO A 295 17.10 13.90 1.17
C PRO A 295 18.33 13.00 0.98
N ILE A 296 19.24 13.06 1.95
CA ILE A 296 20.18 11.97 2.18
C ILE A 296 19.39 10.88 2.91
N ILE A 297 19.29 9.71 2.29
CA ILE A 297 18.55 8.58 2.85
C ILE A 297 19.54 7.76 3.66
N VAL A 298 19.23 7.53 4.92
CA VAL A 298 20.04 6.73 5.82
C VAL A 298 19.21 5.59 6.37
N THR A 299 19.71 4.38 6.29
CA THR A 299 18.98 3.15 6.63
C THR A 299 19.57 2.52 7.88
N THR A 300 18.71 2.18 8.83
CA THR A 300 19.09 1.49 10.06
C THR A 300 18.22 0.27 10.29
N SER A 301 18.68 -0.65 11.12
CA SER A 301 17.90 -1.79 11.58
C SER A 301 18.05 -2.00 13.07
N ALA A 302 17.04 -2.62 13.65
CA ALA A 302 17.03 -3.00 15.04
C ALA A 302 16.46 -4.41 15.20
N SER A 303 16.83 -5.01 16.32
CA SER A 303 16.38 -6.30 16.79
C SER A 303 15.86 -6.17 18.21
N ALA A 304 14.82 -6.93 18.54
CA ALA A 304 14.36 -7.15 19.90
C ALA A 304 14.48 -8.63 20.24
N LEU A 305 14.64 -8.97 21.52
CA LEU A 305 14.65 -10.33 22.03
C LEU A 305 13.81 -10.40 23.29
N ILE A 306 12.82 -11.31 23.27
CA ILE A 306 12.14 -11.78 24.47
C ILE A 306 12.79 -13.10 24.87
N SER A 307 13.47 -13.11 26.02
CA SER A 307 14.17 -14.30 26.51
C SER A 307 13.20 -15.36 27.04
N LYS A 308 13.72 -16.55 27.37
CA LYS A 308 12.91 -17.60 28.03
C LYS A 308 12.31 -17.18 29.38
N THR A 309 12.87 -16.15 30.02
CA THR A 309 12.40 -15.62 31.31
C THR A 309 11.56 -14.36 31.12
N ASP A 310 11.02 -14.13 29.92
CA ASP A 310 10.20 -12.97 29.55
C ASP A 310 10.90 -11.63 29.84
N GLN A 311 12.23 -11.59 29.68
CA GLN A 311 13.03 -10.37 29.76
C GLN A 311 13.30 -9.85 28.36
N GLU A 312 13.27 -8.53 28.22
CA GLU A 312 13.37 -7.84 26.95
C GLU A 312 14.76 -7.23 26.73
N TYR A 313 15.26 -7.38 25.52
CA TYR A 313 16.56 -6.87 25.09
C TYR A 313 16.47 -6.30 23.69
N GLN A 314 17.36 -5.37 23.36
CA GLN A 314 17.43 -4.75 22.04
C GLN A 314 18.86 -4.76 21.49
N ASP A 315 18.98 -4.89 20.18
CA ASP A 315 20.21 -4.61 19.44
C ASP A 315 19.91 -3.65 18.29
N PHE A 316 20.70 -2.60 18.15
CA PHE A 316 20.53 -1.61 17.09
C PHE A 316 21.89 -1.05 16.66
N ASP A 317 21.93 -0.60 15.40
CA ASP A 317 23.09 0.08 14.81
C ASP A 317 23.02 1.60 15.12
N ILE A 318 23.90 2.14 15.97
CA ILE A 318 24.04 3.60 16.21
C ILE A 318 25.53 3.99 16.18
N SER A 319 26.23 3.80 15.06
CA SER A 319 27.61 4.31 14.98
C SER A 319 27.89 4.95 13.63
N PRO A 320 27.81 6.29 13.55
CA PRO A 320 28.09 7.04 12.33
C PRO A 320 29.58 7.06 12.01
N ASP A 321 30.45 6.77 12.97
CA ASP A 321 31.90 6.72 12.79
C ASP A 321 32.31 5.79 11.63
N TYR A 322 31.59 4.67 11.44
CA TYR A 322 31.84 3.75 10.33
C TYR A 322 31.51 4.35 8.96
N LEU A 323 30.61 5.35 8.87
CA LEU A 323 30.30 6.01 7.60
C LEU A 323 31.50 6.77 7.03
N ARG A 324 32.44 7.22 7.87
CA ARG A 324 33.68 7.87 7.44
C ARG A 324 34.58 6.95 6.62
N GLU A 325 34.43 5.63 6.79
CA GLU A 325 35.26 4.62 6.13
C GLU A 325 34.73 4.25 4.74
N TYR A 326 33.52 4.69 4.39
CA TYR A 326 32.88 4.38 3.11
C TYR A 326 32.88 5.58 2.16
N ASP A 327 33.11 5.30 0.88
CA ASP A 327 32.67 6.21 -0.18
C ASP A 327 31.15 6.07 -0.42
N ASP A 328 30.55 7.05 -1.11
CA ASP A 328 29.11 7.07 -1.41
C ASP A 328 28.63 5.77 -2.07
N TYR A 329 29.46 5.19 -2.93
CA TYR A 329 29.12 4.00 -3.69
C TYR A 329 29.08 2.75 -2.81
N GLN A 330 30.08 2.56 -1.95
CA GLN A 330 30.16 1.45 -1.01
C GLN A 330 29.09 1.57 0.08
N ALA A 331 28.83 2.77 0.57
CA ALA A 331 27.76 3.02 1.53
C ALA A 331 26.39 2.63 0.94
N ALA A 332 26.11 3.04 -0.30
CA ALA A 332 24.89 2.67 -1.00
C ALA A 332 24.80 1.16 -1.25
N ARG A 333 25.88 0.56 -1.76
CA ARG A 333 25.97 -0.88 -2.06
C ARG A 333 25.72 -1.76 -0.82
N ASN A 334 26.13 -1.31 0.37
CA ASN A 334 25.91 -1.99 1.64
C ASN A 334 24.58 -1.60 2.32
N GLY A 335 23.75 -0.80 1.65
CA GLY A 335 22.46 -0.35 2.14
C GLY A 335 22.56 0.55 3.37
N LEU A 336 23.63 1.34 3.53
CA LEU A 336 23.84 2.24 4.67
C LEU A 336 23.30 3.64 4.40
N VAL A 337 23.69 4.22 3.25
CA VAL A 337 23.34 5.59 2.87
C VAL A 337 23.09 5.66 1.37
N LEU A 338 22.00 6.28 0.94
CA LEU A 338 21.78 6.69 -0.45
C LEU A 338 21.90 8.21 -0.54
N ALA A 339 23.05 8.67 -1.04
CA ALA A 339 23.32 10.08 -1.26
C ALA A 339 22.51 10.62 -2.46
N PRO A 340 22.02 11.88 -2.43
CA PRO A 340 21.31 12.50 -3.54
C PRO A 340 22.05 12.47 -4.87
N ALA A 341 23.38 12.57 -4.83
CA ALA A 341 24.22 12.53 -6.03
C ALA A 341 24.05 11.23 -6.85
N LEU A 342 23.69 10.12 -6.18
CA LEU A 342 23.46 8.83 -6.81
C LEU A 342 22.12 8.76 -7.56
N MET A 343 21.20 9.70 -7.34
CA MET A 343 19.92 9.74 -8.08
C MET A 343 20.14 9.86 -9.59
N ASN A 344 21.19 10.57 -10.01
CA ASN A 344 21.50 10.75 -11.43
C ASN A 344 22.02 9.46 -12.08
N SER A 345 22.75 8.62 -11.34
CA SER A 345 23.28 7.35 -11.86
C SER A 345 22.26 6.21 -11.80
N ILE A 346 21.37 6.22 -10.80
CA ILE A 346 20.35 5.18 -10.60
C ILE A 346 19.06 5.49 -11.39
N GLY A 347 18.69 6.76 -11.53
CA GLY A 347 17.39 7.19 -12.05
C GLY A 347 16.32 7.26 -10.96
N THR A 348 15.35 8.17 -11.11
CA THR A 348 14.40 8.53 -10.04
C THR A 348 13.48 7.39 -9.60
N ASP A 349 12.94 6.60 -10.53
CA ASP A 349 12.05 5.50 -10.20
C ASP A 349 12.80 4.36 -9.51
N ARG A 350 13.98 4.02 -10.02
CA ARG A 350 14.85 3.00 -9.41
C ARG A 350 15.38 3.42 -8.06
N PHE A 351 15.61 4.71 -7.82
CA PHE A 351 16.05 5.22 -6.52
C PHE A 351 15.05 4.90 -5.40
N LYS A 352 13.73 4.93 -5.69
CA LYS A 352 12.69 4.49 -4.74
C LYS A 352 12.80 3.00 -4.43
N HIS A 353 13.08 2.17 -5.44
CA HIS A 353 13.28 0.73 -5.23
C HIS A 353 14.60 0.43 -4.51
N SER A 354 15.67 1.17 -4.81
CA SER A 354 16.95 1.09 -4.09
C SER A 354 16.76 1.39 -2.60
N ARG A 355 15.94 2.38 -2.24
CA ARG A 355 15.59 2.67 -0.84
C ARG A 355 14.98 1.45 -0.13
N MET A 356 14.03 0.77 -0.77
CA MET A 356 13.40 -0.43 -0.20
C MET A 356 14.41 -1.60 -0.08
N ALA A 357 15.18 -1.87 -1.14
CA ALA A 357 16.18 -2.94 -1.14
C ALA A 357 17.28 -2.70 -0.09
N ALA A 358 17.72 -1.45 0.09
CA ALA A 358 18.70 -1.06 1.10
C ALA A 358 18.15 -1.27 2.52
N MET A 359 16.91 -0.87 2.78
CA MET A 359 16.25 -1.06 4.08
C MET A 359 16.13 -2.54 4.45
N GLU A 360 15.63 -3.38 3.52
CA GLU A 360 15.55 -4.82 3.74
C GLU A 360 16.93 -5.48 3.87
N LEU A 361 17.94 -5.02 3.13
CA LEU A 361 19.33 -5.48 3.32
C LEU A 361 19.81 -5.23 4.76
N ARG A 362 19.51 -4.07 5.35
CA ARG A 362 19.85 -3.80 6.76
C ARG A 362 19.10 -4.69 7.73
N GLN A 363 17.81 -4.96 7.47
CA GLN A 363 17.05 -5.91 8.29
C GLN A 363 17.66 -7.31 8.22
N TYR A 364 18.00 -7.81 7.01
CA TYR A 364 18.66 -9.10 6.83
C TYR A 364 20.05 -9.18 7.48
N VAL A 365 20.77 -8.07 7.58
CA VAL A 365 22.01 -8.01 8.37
C VAL A 365 21.73 -8.23 9.86
N ALA A 366 20.68 -7.60 10.40
CA ALA A 366 20.27 -7.81 11.79
C ALA A 366 19.82 -9.26 12.03
N ASP A 367 18.98 -9.80 11.14
CA ASP A 367 18.56 -11.20 11.19
C ASP A 367 19.74 -12.18 11.16
N PHE A 368 20.74 -11.89 10.31
CA PHE A 368 21.94 -12.71 10.19
C PHE A 368 22.72 -12.72 11.51
N ARG A 369 22.92 -11.55 12.13
CA ARG A 369 23.59 -11.46 13.44
C ARG A 369 22.86 -12.24 14.52
N ILE A 370 21.53 -12.29 14.48
CA ILE A 370 20.76 -13.13 15.40
C ILE A 370 21.02 -14.61 15.10
N ALA A 371 20.90 -15.02 13.84
CA ALA A 371 21.07 -16.42 13.42
C ALA A 371 22.48 -16.97 13.69
N THR A 372 23.51 -16.12 13.69
CA THR A 372 24.90 -16.48 13.97
C THR A 372 25.34 -16.24 15.42
N GLY A 373 24.49 -15.64 16.27
CA GLY A 373 24.83 -15.33 17.66
C GLY A 373 25.84 -14.17 17.81
N GLU A 374 25.84 -13.25 16.86
CA GLU A 374 26.66 -12.03 16.80
C GLU A 374 25.89 -10.77 17.27
N ALA A 375 24.57 -10.87 17.48
CA ALA A 375 23.75 -9.77 17.97
C ALA A 375 24.20 -9.28 19.36
N ARG A 376 24.22 -7.95 19.54
CA ARG A 376 24.70 -7.26 20.75
C ARG A 376 23.52 -6.80 21.60
N TRP A 377 22.95 -7.75 22.35
CA TRP A 377 21.79 -7.52 23.19
C TRP A 377 22.08 -6.57 24.35
N ARG A 378 21.30 -5.50 24.43
CA ARG A 378 21.28 -4.50 25.50
C ARG A 378 19.99 -4.69 26.30
N PRO A 379 20.03 -4.69 27.64
CA PRO A 379 18.82 -4.83 28.45
C PRO A 379 17.87 -3.65 28.26
N LEU A 380 16.57 -3.93 28.30
CA LEU A 380 15.51 -2.92 28.34
C LEU A 380 14.90 -2.85 29.76
N GLY A 381 14.72 -1.65 30.30
CA GLY A 381 14.21 -1.44 31.65
C GLY A 381 15.14 -2.00 32.74
N ASP A 382 14.57 -2.76 33.68
CA ASP A 382 15.29 -3.38 34.81
C ASP A 382 15.90 -4.76 34.48
N ALA A 383 15.93 -5.15 33.20
CA ALA A 383 16.52 -6.42 32.79
C ALA A 383 18.03 -6.45 33.12
N PRO A 384 18.56 -7.55 33.69
CA PRO A 384 19.99 -7.70 33.91
C PRO A 384 20.73 -7.90 32.60
N GLU A 385 22.04 -7.67 32.57
CA GLU A 385 22.84 -8.03 31.40
C GLU A 385 22.79 -9.54 31.12
N LEU A 386 22.65 -9.89 29.84
CA LEU A 386 22.79 -11.26 29.36
C LEU A 386 24.26 -11.70 29.49
N GLY A 387 24.60 -12.31 30.63
CA GLY A 387 25.93 -12.91 30.86
C GLY A 387 26.24 -14.14 29.98
N TYR A 388 25.45 -14.40 28.94
CA TYR A 388 25.60 -15.48 27.97
C TYR A 388 25.08 -15.03 26.60
N LYS A 389 25.54 -15.69 25.53
CA LYS A 389 24.99 -15.46 24.18
C LYS A 389 23.63 -16.15 24.06
N PRO A 390 22.51 -15.41 23.89
CA PRO A 390 21.20 -16.03 23.74
C PRO A 390 21.11 -16.78 22.41
N ASN A 391 20.27 -17.82 22.41
CA ASN A 391 20.07 -18.71 21.27
C ASN A 391 18.56 -18.79 20.96
N PRO A 392 18.01 -17.79 20.26
CA PRO A 392 16.59 -17.73 19.96
C PRO A 392 16.18 -18.87 19.03
N SER A 393 15.03 -19.48 19.30
CA SER A 393 14.47 -20.56 18.46
C SER A 393 13.50 -20.05 17.40
N LEU A 394 13.14 -18.77 17.44
CA LEU A 394 12.23 -18.11 16.53
C LEU A 394 12.71 -16.68 16.25
N ILE A 395 12.69 -16.29 14.98
CA ILE A 395 12.89 -14.92 14.51
C ILE A 395 11.59 -14.52 13.78
N ILE A 396 10.98 -13.41 14.21
CA ILE A 396 9.78 -12.83 13.60
C ILE A 396 10.14 -11.44 13.08
N ARG A 397 10.22 -11.27 11.77
CA ARG A 397 10.41 -9.94 11.18
C ARG A 397 9.10 -9.17 11.07
N ASP A 398 9.18 -7.86 11.23
CA ASP A 398 8.14 -6.96 10.74
C ASP A 398 8.22 -6.92 9.21
N GLY A 399 7.18 -7.39 8.54
CA GLY A 399 7.16 -7.58 7.09
C GLY A 399 7.26 -9.03 6.62
N ARG A 400 7.44 -9.19 5.32
CA ARG A 400 7.39 -10.48 4.60
C ARG A 400 8.73 -11.21 4.67
N VAL A 401 8.70 -12.54 4.57
CA VAL A 401 9.94 -13.35 4.62
C VAL A 401 10.83 -13.05 3.41
N PHE A 402 10.25 -13.09 2.21
CA PHE A 402 10.97 -12.87 0.95
C PHE A 402 11.24 -11.40 0.65
N PRO A 403 12.37 -11.06 0.01
CA PRO A 403 12.68 -9.69 -0.42
C PRO A 403 11.54 -9.05 -1.22
N LEU A 404 11.27 -7.75 -1.03
CA LEU A 404 10.33 -6.98 -1.86
C LEU A 404 10.87 -6.79 -3.27
N VAL A 405 12.17 -6.59 -3.43
CA VAL A 405 12.86 -6.56 -4.72
C VAL A 405 13.51 -7.90 -4.97
N HIS A 406 12.86 -8.72 -5.80
CA HIS A 406 13.20 -10.15 -5.96
C HIS A 406 13.14 -10.65 -7.41
N ARG A 407 12.77 -9.80 -8.37
CA ARG A 407 12.59 -10.28 -9.75
C ARG A 407 13.93 -10.55 -10.39
N LEU A 408 13.98 -11.55 -11.29
CA LEU A 408 15.18 -11.85 -12.06
C LEU A 408 15.73 -10.61 -12.79
N GLY A 409 14.85 -9.80 -13.40
CA GLY A 409 15.28 -8.56 -14.07
C GLY A 409 15.84 -7.50 -13.13
N ASP A 410 15.43 -7.45 -11.86
CA ASP A 410 16.03 -6.55 -10.86
C ASP A 410 17.41 -7.07 -10.41
N TYR A 411 17.54 -8.40 -10.29
CA TYR A 411 18.80 -9.07 -9.94
C TYR A 411 19.88 -8.91 -11.02
N GLU A 412 19.46 -8.91 -12.29
CA GLU A 412 20.33 -8.80 -13.48
C GLU A 412 20.69 -7.36 -13.86
N ASP A 413 20.21 -6.36 -13.12
CA ASP A 413 20.47 -4.96 -13.43
C ASP A 413 21.97 -4.63 -13.24
N ASP A 414 22.58 -3.95 -14.21
CA ASP A 414 24.02 -3.61 -14.22
C ASP A 414 24.37 -2.38 -13.40
N THR A 415 23.37 -1.63 -12.95
CA THR A 415 23.59 -0.40 -12.18
C THR A 415 23.84 -0.68 -10.70
N LEU A 416 24.11 0.39 -9.93
CA LEU A 416 24.18 0.33 -8.47
C LEU A 416 22.89 -0.24 -7.84
N TYR A 417 21.72 -0.04 -8.47
CA TYR A 417 20.48 -0.67 -8.01
C TYR A 417 20.58 -2.20 -8.01
N GLY A 418 20.98 -2.81 -9.13
CA GLY A 418 21.15 -4.26 -9.21
C GLY A 418 22.16 -4.81 -8.22
N GLN A 419 23.23 -4.05 -7.92
CA GLN A 419 24.20 -4.46 -6.89
C GLN A 419 23.61 -4.48 -5.47
N ILE A 420 22.77 -3.50 -5.13
CA ILE A 420 22.04 -3.49 -3.85
C ILE A 420 21.12 -4.71 -3.78
N VAL A 421 20.38 -5.01 -4.85
CA VAL A 421 19.48 -6.17 -4.95
C VAL A 421 20.25 -7.49 -4.81
N ARG A 422 21.39 -7.65 -5.50
CA ARG A 422 22.24 -8.83 -5.36
C ARG A 422 22.74 -9.02 -3.93
N ASN A 423 23.21 -7.95 -3.29
CA ASN A 423 23.65 -8.00 -1.89
C ASN A 423 22.50 -8.35 -0.93
N GLN A 424 21.31 -7.82 -1.17
CA GLN A 424 20.10 -8.15 -0.42
C GLN A 424 19.77 -9.63 -0.53
N ILE A 425 19.72 -10.18 -1.75
CA ILE A 425 19.44 -11.59 -2.00
C ILE A 425 20.52 -12.49 -1.37
N GLN A 426 21.79 -12.15 -1.52
CA GLN A 426 22.90 -12.89 -0.89
C GLN A 426 22.81 -12.89 0.63
N LYS A 427 22.45 -11.75 1.24
CA LYS A 427 22.26 -11.67 2.69
C LYS A 427 21.06 -12.49 3.14
N PHE A 428 19.95 -12.43 2.42
CA PHE A 428 18.77 -13.27 2.69
C PHE A 428 19.10 -14.77 2.61
N VAL A 429 19.85 -15.21 1.59
CA VAL A 429 20.36 -16.60 1.50
C VAL A 429 21.20 -16.96 2.72
N SER A 430 22.07 -16.06 3.16
CA SER A 430 22.89 -16.27 4.34
C SER A 430 22.05 -16.47 5.59
N VAL A 431 20.99 -15.67 5.79
CA VAL A 431 20.08 -15.84 6.92
C VAL A 431 19.38 -17.20 6.85
N ILE A 432 18.74 -17.50 5.72
CA ILE A 432 17.99 -18.75 5.53
C ILE A 432 18.87 -19.98 5.75
N HIS A 433 20.07 -19.97 5.18
CA HIS A 433 21.04 -21.04 5.36
C HIS A 433 21.38 -21.24 6.84
N ASN A 434 21.65 -20.15 7.56
CA ASN A 434 22.01 -20.20 8.98
C ASN A 434 20.82 -20.48 9.90
N THR A 435 19.57 -20.25 9.49
CA THR A 435 18.39 -20.66 10.26
C THR A 435 18.07 -22.14 10.07
N ILE A 436 18.24 -22.67 8.86
CA ILE A 436 18.02 -24.09 8.54
C ILE A 436 19.14 -24.97 9.11
N PHE A 437 20.39 -24.55 8.95
CA PHE A 437 21.59 -25.32 9.31
C PHE A 437 22.31 -24.78 10.55
N SER A 438 21.63 -24.04 11.41
CA SER A 438 22.26 -23.42 12.57
C SER A 438 22.99 -24.47 13.43
N PRO A 439 24.28 -24.26 13.75
CA PRO A 439 24.99 -25.12 14.70
C PRO A 439 24.41 -25.00 16.13
N PHE A 440 23.63 -23.93 16.39
CA PHE A 440 23.01 -23.67 17.68
C PHE A 440 21.62 -24.33 17.83
N GLY A 441 21.14 -25.01 16.78
CA GLY A 441 19.84 -25.69 16.72
C GLY A 441 18.85 -24.94 15.83
N GLU A 442 17.82 -25.65 15.36
CA GLU A 442 16.84 -25.14 14.40
C GLU A 442 16.19 -23.83 14.85
N ILE A 443 16.34 -22.77 14.03
CA ILE A 443 15.72 -21.47 14.21
C ILE A 443 14.58 -21.36 13.20
N VAL A 444 13.35 -21.15 13.68
CA VAL A 444 12.23 -20.83 12.81
C VAL A 444 12.34 -19.38 12.37
N TYR A 445 12.27 -19.16 11.07
CA TYR A 445 12.36 -17.83 10.49
C TYR A 445 11.00 -17.45 9.89
N SER A 446 10.44 -16.35 10.37
CA SER A 446 9.04 -16.00 10.12
C SER A 446 8.87 -14.49 9.97
N GLY A 447 7.73 -14.05 9.47
CA GLY A 447 7.37 -12.64 9.32
C GLY A 447 5.89 -12.36 9.54
N ALA A 448 5.60 -11.12 9.92
CA ALA A 448 4.26 -10.59 10.09
C ALA A 448 4.00 -9.47 9.05
N VAL A 449 3.19 -9.77 8.03
CA VAL A 449 2.91 -8.85 6.93
C VAL A 449 1.65 -8.05 7.22
N LYS A 450 1.84 -6.80 7.65
CA LYS A 450 0.76 -5.84 7.93
C LYS A 450 -0.03 -5.44 6.68
N ILE A 451 0.65 -5.31 5.54
CA ILE A 451 0.05 -4.89 4.26
C ILE A 451 0.45 -5.86 3.15
N PRO A 452 -0.29 -6.97 2.97
CA PRO A 452 -0.02 -7.89 1.88
C PRO A 452 -0.35 -7.23 0.54
N GLN A 453 0.64 -7.09 -0.36
CA GLN A 453 0.43 -6.50 -1.70
C GLN A 453 -0.52 -7.31 -2.60
N MET A 454 -0.81 -8.57 -2.25
CA MET A 454 -1.68 -9.43 -3.02
C MET A 454 -2.61 -10.21 -2.09
N SER A 455 -3.90 -10.06 -2.36
CA SER A 455 -5.01 -10.72 -1.67
C SER A 455 -5.31 -12.07 -2.29
N TRP A 456 -5.34 -13.11 -1.47
CA TRP A 456 -5.74 -14.45 -1.90
C TRP A 456 -7.05 -14.90 -1.26
N LEU A 457 -7.33 -14.45 -0.03
CA LEU A 457 -8.50 -14.86 0.73
C LEU A 457 -9.74 -14.06 0.33
N ALA A 458 -9.62 -12.74 0.20
CA ALA A 458 -10.75 -11.85 -0.07
C ALA A 458 -11.51 -12.23 -1.35
N PRO A 459 -10.87 -12.45 -2.51
CA PRO A 459 -11.61 -12.83 -3.72
C PRO A 459 -12.38 -14.15 -3.59
N LEU A 460 -11.83 -15.12 -2.85
CA LEU A 460 -12.49 -16.41 -2.61
C LEU A 460 -13.75 -16.23 -1.75
N VAL A 461 -13.67 -15.38 -0.72
CA VAL A 461 -14.78 -15.06 0.18
C VAL A 461 -15.88 -14.30 -0.57
N PHE A 462 -15.52 -13.25 -1.32
CA PHE A 462 -16.51 -12.50 -2.10
C PHE A 462 -17.13 -13.34 -3.22
N TRP A 463 -16.36 -14.24 -3.86
CA TRP A 463 -16.93 -15.23 -4.77
C TRP A 463 -17.94 -16.16 -4.08
N TYR A 464 -17.64 -16.64 -2.88
CA TYR A 464 -18.57 -17.47 -2.11
C TYR A 464 -19.89 -16.75 -1.84
N LEU A 465 -19.83 -15.50 -1.38
CA LEU A 465 -20.99 -14.66 -1.12
C LEU A 465 -21.82 -14.41 -2.40
N TYR A 466 -21.15 -14.10 -3.51
CA TYR A 466 -21.78 -13.94 -4.82
C TYR A 466 -22.48 -15.22 -5.28
N ASN A 467 -21.78 -16.36 -5.22
CA ASN A 467 -22.29 -17.66 -5.67
C ASN A 467 -23.49 -18.12 -4.82
N LYS A 468 -23.48 -17.84 -3.52
CA LYS A 468 -24.61 -18.14 -2.61
C LYS A 468 -25.74 -17.10 -2.68
N LYS A 469 -25.55 -16.00 -3.43
CA LYS A 469 -26.50 -14.89 -3.55
C LYS A 469 -26.92 -14.35 -2.18
N VAL A 470 -25.95 -14.18 -1.29
CA VAL A 470 -26.19 -13.74 0.10
C VAL A 470 -26.90 -12.39 0.10
N GLN A 471 -27.95 -12.30 0.91
CA GLN A 471 -28.78 -11.11 1.02
C GLN A 471 -28.62 -10.45 2.38
N VAL A 472 -28.42 -9.14 2.38
CA VAL A 472 -28.55 -8.27 3.56
C VAL A 472 -29.67 -7.29 3.26
N ASN A 473 -30.59 -7.10 4.20
CA ASN A 473 -31.78 -6.25 4.01
C ASN A 473 -32.58 -6.60 2.73
N ARG A 474 -32.71 -7.90 2.42
CA ARG A 474 -33.43 -8.45 1.25
C ARG A 474 -32.83 -8.08 -0.12
N LYS A 475 -31.58 -7.61 -0.18
CA LYS A 475 -30.86 -7.32 -1.42
C LYS A 475 -29.61 -8.19 -1.51
N ILE A 476 -29.35 -8.74 -2.69
CA ILE A 476 -28.07 -9.41 -2.96
C ILE A 476 -26.98 -8.35 -2.83
N VAL A 477 -26.03 -8.60 -1.93
CA VAL A 477 -25.02 -7.59 -1.57
C VAL A 477 -23.85 -7.60 -2.54
N VAL A 478 -23.46 -8.79 -3.01
CA VAL A 478 -22.25 -8.99 -3.79
C VAL A 478 -22.59 -9.22 -5.27
N THR A 479 -21.91 -8.50 -6.14
CA THR A 479 -21.97 -8.62 -7.60
C THR A 479 -20.76 -9.38 -8.14
N SER A 480 -20.77 -9.74 -9.42
CA SER A 480 -19.59 -10.36 -10.05
C SER A 480 -18.38 -9.44 -10.04
N GLU A 481 -18.57 -8.11 -10.11
CA GLU A 481 -17.46 -7.14 -10.13
C GLU A 481 -16.70 -7.12 -8.80
N ASP A 482 -17.42 -7.28 -7.68
CA ASP A 482 -16.85 -7.33 -6.34
C ASP A 482 -15.91 -8.53 -6.14
N VAL A 483 -16.03 -9.58 -6.95
CA VAL A 483 -15.09 -10.71 -6.94
C VAL A 483 -13.73 -10.29 -7.53
N TYR A 484 -13.74 -9.55 -8.65
CA TYR A 484 -12.53 -9.05 -9.30
C TYR A 484 -11.93 -7.83 -8.59
N LYS A 485 -12.75 -7.10 -7.83
CA LYS A 485 -12.40 -5.92 -7.06
C LYS A 485 -12.93 -6.05 -5.64
N SER A 486 -12.35 -6.98 -4.88
CA SER A 486 -12.78 -7.25 -3.51
C SER A 486 -12.82 -5.95 -2.68
N PRO A 487 -13.98 -5.61 -2.09
CA PRO A 487 -14.15 -4.40 -1.29
C PRO A 487 -13.20 -4.30 -0.09
N PHE A 488 -12.77 -5.44 0.44
CA PHE A 488 -11.88 -5.51 1.60
C PHE A 488 -10.61 -6.28 1.31
N ALA A 489 -9.52 -5.86 1.96
CA ALA A 489 -8.26 -6.60 1.99
C ALA A 489 -8.35 -7.85 2.87
N ASP A 490 -7.46 -8.82 2.64
CA ASP A 490 -7.41 -10.06 3.41
C ASP A 490 -7.27 -9.85 4.93
N THR A 491 -6.58 -8.80 5.36
CA THR A 491 -6.38 -8.45 6.78
C THR A 491 -7.68 -8.09 7.49
N ALA A 492 -8.61 -7.46 6.78
CA ALA A 492 -9.94 -7.14 7.28
C ALA A 492 -10.89 -8.33 7.09
N VAL A 493 -10.84 -9.01 5.95
CA VAL A 493 -11.67 -10.19 5.68
C VAL A 493 -11.41 -11.32 6.68
N SER A 494 -10.16 -11.57 7.04
CA SER A 494 -9.80 -12.57 8.05
C SER A 494 -10.39 -12.22 9.42
N HIS A 495 -10.33 -10.95 9.86
CA HIS A 495 -11.01 -10.48 11.07
C HIS A 495 -12.52 -10.73 11.03
N LEU A 496 -13.19 -10.33 9.94
CA LEU A 496 -14.63 -10.50 9.78
C LEU A 496 -15.04 -11.98 9.80
N LEU A 497 -14.25 -12.86 9.17
CA LEU A 497 -14.50 -14.29 9.22
C LEU A 497 -14.31 -14.86 10.62
N PHE A 498 -13.21 -14.53 11.29
CA PHE A 498 -12.94 -15.02 12.65
C PHE A 498 -13.98 -14.51 13.64
N LEU A 499 -14.42 -13.25 13.52
CA LEU A 499 -15.52 -12.69 14.30
C LEU A 499 -16.82 -13.45 14.06
N GLY A 500 -17.16 -13.74 12.80
CA GLY A 500 -18.35 -14.52 12.47
C GLY A 500 -18.29 -15.95 13.04
N VAL A 501 -17.13 -16.62 12.99
CA VAL A 501 -16.94 -17.92 13.65
C VAL A 501 -17.00 -17.81 15.18
N ALA A 502 -16.42 -16.76 15.76
CA ALA A 502 -16.40 -16.50 17.19
C ALA A 502 -17.80 -16.36 17.80
N LYS A 503 -18.75 -15.76 17.08
CA LYS A 503 -20.16 -15.67 17.51
C LYS A 503 -20.83 -17.03 17.75
N HIS A 504 -20.26 -18.12 17.23
CA HIS A 504 -20.74 -19.48 17.43
C HIS A 504 -19.92 -20.27 18.47
N LEU A 505 -18.89 -19.67 19.09
CA LEU A 505 -18.13 -20.30 20.15
C LEU A 505 -18.81 -20.14 21.51
N GLN A 506 -18.70 -21.19 22.33
CA GLN A 506 -19.17 -21.16 23.72
C GLN A 506 -18.05 -20.77 24.69
N ASN A 507 -16.79 -21.11 24.36
CA ASN A 507 -15.64 -20.90 25.20
C ASN A 507 -14.53 -20.20 24.41
N PHE A 508 -13.98 -19.15 25.00
CA PHE A 508 -12.84 -18.42 24.49
C PHE A 508 -11.60 -18.76 25.33
N SER A 509 -10.48 -19.05 24.66
CA SER A 509 -9.24 -19.41 25.33
C SER A 509 -8.06 -18.70 24.66
N PRO A 510 -7.12 -18.11 25.43
CA PRO A 510 -5.91 -17.54 24.86
C PRO A 510 -5.03 -18.60 24.18
N ASP A 511 -5.07 -19.85 24.67
CA ASP A 511 -4.30 -20.99 24.13
C ASP A 511 -4.83 -21.52 22.79
N ILE A 512 -5.99 -21.04 22.33
CA ILE A 512 -6.63 -21.46 21.08
C ILE A 512 -6.59 -20.30 20.09
N LEU A 513 -6.05 -20.57 18.90
CA LEU A 513 -6.00 -19.61 17.80
C LEU A 513 -6.99 -20.03 16.71
N PHE A 514 -7.71 -19.07 16.14
CA PHE A 514 -8.24 -19.26 14.79
C PHE A 514 -7.10 -19.18 13.79
N THR A 515 -7.12 -20.05 12.79
CA THR A 515 -6.19 -20.03 11.68
C THR A 515 -6.95 -20.23 10.37
N THR A 516 -6.53 -19.55 9.30
CA THR A 516 -7.00 -19.92 7.96
C THR A 516 -6.34 -21.22 7.50
N CYS A 517 -6.84 -21.83 6.42
CA CYS A 517 -6.03 -22.80 5.66
C CYS A 517 -4.65 -22.21 5.34
N ARG A 518 -3.64 -23.07 5.28
CA ARG A 518 -2.26 -22.65 5.05
C ARG A 518 -1.95 -22.72 3.56
N VAL A 519 -1.24 -21.71 3.07
CA VAL A 519 -0.88 -21.59 1.65
C VAL A 519 0.65 -21.56 1.52
N LEU A 520 1.18 -22.44 0.68
CA LEU A 520 2.59 -22.48 0.32
C LEU A 520 2.82 -21.67 -0.96
N ARG A 521 3.76 -20.73 -0.89
CA ARG A 521 4.26 -19.96 -2.04
C ARG A 521 5.77 -20.12 -2.15
N ARG A 522 6.27 -20.45 -3.33
CA ARG A 522 7.71 -20.58 -3.60
C ARG A 522 8.34 -19.22 -3.85
N PHE A 523 9.65 -19.11 -3.67
CA PHE A 523 10.38 -17.95 -4.14
C PHE A 523 10.29 -17.80 -5.67
N SER A 524 10.34 -18.91 -6.43
CA SER A 524 10.18 -18.91 -7.89
C SER A 524 8.86 -18.31 -8.38
N ASP A 525 7.78 -18.43 -7.58
CA ASP A 525 6.46 -17.89 -7.92
C ASP A 525 6.41 -16.35 -7.95
N ILE A 526 7.38 -15.70 -7.30
CA ILE A 526 7.49 -14.23 -7.27
C ILE A 526 8.66 -13.71 -8.07
N ALA A 527 9.74 -14.50 -8.16
CA ALA A 527 10.99 -14.10 -8.78
C ALA A 527 10.88 -13.96 -10.31
N LEU A 528 9.90 -14.62 -10.93
CA LEU A 528 9.68 -14.59 -12.37
C LEU A 528 8.44 -13.76 -12.73
N VAL A 529 8.50 -13.08 -13.88
CA VAL A 529 7.37 -12.31 -14.41
C VAL A 529 6.33 -13.25 -15.04
N GLU A 530 5.08 -12.79 -15.09
CA GLU A 530 3.93 -13.56 -15.59
C GLU A 530 4.14 -14.17 -16.99
N THR A 531 4.83 -13.46 -17.89
CA THR A 531 5.12 -13.94 -19.25
C THR A 531 6.14 -15.09 -19.28
N SER A 532 6.95 -15.21 -18.23
CA SER A 532 7.96 -16.26 -18.09
C SER A 532 7.38 -17.56 -17.54
N LEU A 533 6.20 -17.54 -16.92
CA LEU A 533 5.54 -18.72 -16.37
C LEU A 533 4.55 -19.35 -17.37
N PRO A 534 4.42 -20.69 -17.42
CA PRO A 534 5.34 -21.66 -16.81
C PRO A 534 6.72 -21.59 -17.46
N VAL A 535 7.75 -21.96 -16.70
CA VAL A 535 9.14 -22.01 -17.20
C VAL A 535 9.32 -23.27 -18.04
N ILE A 536 9.86 -23.08 -19.24
CA ILE A 536 10.11 -24.14 -20.20
C ILE A 536 11.60 -24.19 -20.47
N ILE A 537 12.10 -25.41 -20.55
CA ILE A 537 13.47 -25.73 -20.94
C ILE A 537 13.42 -26.36 -22.33
N GLU A 538 14.20 -25.80 -23.25
CA GLU A 538 14.37 -26.32 -24.60
C GLU A 538 15.49 -27.37 -24.59
N SER A 539 15.17 -28.66 -24.67
CA SER A 539 16.20 -29.70 -24.68
C SER A 539 16.90 -29.77 -26.05
N GLU A 540 18.24 -29.80 -26.08
CA GLU A 540 19.04 -29.91 -27.31
C GLU A 540 18.69 -31.15 -28.17
N MET A 541 18.16 -32.22 -27.58
CA MET A 541 17.80 -33.47 -28.26
C MET A 541 16.30 -33.82 -28.17
N GLY A 542 15.43 -32.90 -27.72
CA GLY A 542 14.08 -33.26 -27.27
C GLY A 542 12.97 -32.23 -27.49
N GLN A 543 11.74 -32.66 -27.22
CA GLN A 543 10.57 -31.78 -27.13
C GLN A 543 10.72 -30.83 -25.93
N PRO A 544 10.22 -29.58 -25.99
CA PRO A 544 10.23 -28.67 -24.85
C PRO A 544 9.56 -29.31 -23.64
N ARG A 545 10.11 -29.08 -22.46
CA ARG A 545 9.61 -29.64 -21.20
C ARG A 545 9.43 -28.56 -20.14
N LEU A 546 8.57 -28.82 -19.16
CA LEU A 546 8.43 -27.95 -18.00
C LEU A 546 9.65 -28.10 -17.09
N LEU A 547 10.12 -26.97 -16.55
CA LEU A 547 11.10 -26.95 -15.48
C LEU A 547 10.52 -27.64 -14.24
N GLN A 548 11.25 -28.59 -13.67
CA GLN A 548 10.94 -29.17 -12.37
C GLN A 548 11.48 -28.25 -11.28
N GLU A 549 10.58 -27.51 -10.60
CA GLU A 549 10.97 -26.42 -9.68
C GLU A 549 11.87 -26.84 -8.51
N ASN A 550 11.90 -28.13 -8.12
CA ASN A 550 12.79 -28.66 -7.08
C ASN A 550 14.11 -29.25 -7.62
N ASN A 551 14.31 -29.29 -8.95
CA ASN A 551 15.51 -29.82 -9.57
C ASN A 551 16.50 -28.69 -9.85
N ARG A 552 17.68 -28.75 -9.23
CA ARG A 552 18.73 -27.75 -9.43
C ARG A 552 19.29 -27.75 -10.86
N GLU A 553 19.44 -28.92 -11.47
CA GLU A 553 19.98 -29.06 -12.84
C GLU A 553 19.06 -28.36 -13.85
N ASP A 554 17.74 -28.53 -13.70
CA ASP A 554 16.75 -27.83 -14.53
C ASP A 554 16.87 -26.30 -14.42
N TRP A 555 17.13 -25.79 -13.22
CA TRP A 555 17.34 -24.35 -13.02
C TRP A 555 18.66 -23.85 -13.62
N GLN A 556 19.72 -24.65 -13.56
CA GLN A 556 20.99 -24.34 -14.21
C GLN A 556 20.82 -24.30 -15.73
N GLU A 557 20.19 -25.34 -16.31
CA GLU A 557 19.87 -25.42 -17.74
C GLU A 557 19.01 -24.21 -18.19
N PHE A 558 18.05 -23.79 -17.36
CA PHE A 558 17.26 -22.59 -17.63
C PHE A 558 18.11 -21.31 -17.67
N ILE A 559 19.06 -21.13 -16.73
CA ILE A 559 19.93 -19.94 -16.70
C ILE A 559 20.89 -19.94 -17.89
N GLU A 560 21.49 -21.09 -18.22
CA GLU A 560 22.33 -21.26 -19.41
C GLU A 560 21.58 -20.83 -20.67
N GLN A 561 20.37 -21.37 -20.89
CA GLN A 561 19.53 -21.00 -22.03
C GLN A 561 19.12 -19.53 -22.02
N HIS A 562 18.85 -18.96 -20.85
CA HIS A 562 18.49 -17.55 -20.71
C HIS A 562 19.67 -16.64 -21.09
N LEU A 563 20.89 -16.95 -20.66
CA LEU A 563 22.10 -16.23 -21.02
C LEU A 563 22.42 -16.36 -22.51
N GLU A 564 22.31 -17.56 -23.09
CA GLU A 564 22.45 -17.75 -24.53
C GLU A 564 21.43 -16.92 -25.32
N ASN A 565 20.17 -16.90 -24.88
CA ASN A 565 19.11 -16.16 -25.54
C ASN A 565 19.37 -14.64 -25.48
N LYS A 566 19.92 -14.13 -24.38
CA LYS A 566 20.39 -12.74 -24.29
C LYS A 566 21.50 -12.45 -25.29
N GLN A 567 22.51 -13.32 -25.37
CA GLN A 567 23.60 -13.18 -26.35
C GLN A 567 23.08 -13.20 -27.79
N LYS A 568 22.15 -14.12 -28.12
CA LYS A 568 21.47 -14.18 -29.43
C LYS A 568 20.69 -12.90 -29.75
N GLN A 569 20.20 -12.20 -28.73
CA GLN A 569 19.52 -10.91 -28.83
C GLN A 569 20.47 -9.69 -28.79
N TYR A 570 21.79 -9.91 -28.85
CA TYR A 570 22.82 -8.88 -28.72
C TYR A 570 22.73 -8.08 -27.41
N GLN A 571 22.26 -8.71 -26.34
CA GLN A 571 22.30 -8.18 -24.99
C GLN A 571 23.51 -8.76 -24.28
N GLU A 572 24.42 -7.91 -23.84
CA GLU A 572 25.61 -8.34 -23.10
C GLU A 572 25.17 -8.82 -21.70
N PRO A 573 25.48 -10.08 -21.32
CA PRO A 573 25.15 -10.58 -20.00
C PRO A 573 26.00 -9.87 -18.94
N VAL A 574 25.31 -9.29 -17.96
CA VAL A 574 25.91 -8.55 -16.83
C VAL A 574 26.54 -9.50 -15.81
N LEU A 575 26.00 -10.71 -15.72
CA LEU A 575 26.31 -11.73 -14.72
C LEU A 575 26.74 -13.02 -15.44
N ASP A 576 27.68 -13.74 -14.84
CA ASP A 576 28.01 -15.10 -15.27
C ASP A 576 27.08 -16.13 -14.61
N GLU A 577 27.20 -17.41 -14.98
CA GLU A 577 26.36 -18.48 -14.41
C GLU A 577 26.52 -18.62 -12.89
N THR A 578 27.73 -18.41 -12.38
CA THR A 578 28.04 -18.57 -10.95
C THR A 578 27.42 -17.47 -10.10
N ASP A 579 27.24 -16.27 -10.66
CA ASP A 579 26.55 -15.16 -10.03
C ASP A 579 25.07 -15.47 -9.72
N TYR A 580 24.45 -16.44 -10.39
CA TYR A 580 23.05 -16.84 -10.12
C TYR A 580 22.90 -17.81 -8.96
N GLU A 581 23.98 -18.36 -8.41
CA GLU A 581 23.93 -19.36 -7.34
C GLU A 581 23.03 -18.98 -6.14
N PRO A 582 23.09 -17.75 -5.59
CA PRO A 582 22.18 -17.33 -4.53
C PRO A 582 20.71 -17.34 -4.98
N PHE A 583 20.43 -16.89 -6.20
CA PHE A 583 19.08 -16.85 -6.75
C PHE A 583 18.53 -18.26 -6.99
N LEU A 584 19.34 -19.16 -7.58
CA LEU A 584 18.99 -20.55 -7.81
C LEU A 584 18.75 -21.31 -6.51
N TYR A 585 19.56 -21.07 -5.48
CA TYR A 585 19.36 -21.63 -4.15
C TYR A 585 17.96 -21.30 -3.61
N LEU A 586 17.51 -20.05 -3.75
CA LEU A 586 16.18 -19.64 -3.29
C LEU A 586 15.06 -20.27 -4.14
N CYS A 587 15.19 -20.25 -5.46
CA CYS A 587 14.19 -20.80 -6.39
C CYS A 587 13.96 -22.30 -6.19
N THR A 588 15.04 -23.06 -5.97
CA THR A 588 15.00 -24.52 -5.81
C THR A 588 14.48 -24.94 -4.43
N ARG A 589 14.84 -24.18 -3.38
CA ARG A 589 14.78 -24.70 -2.01
C ARG A 589 13.79 -23.98 -1.11
N ILE A 590 13.45 -22.71 -1.35
CA ILE A 590 12.79 -21.90 -0.32
C ILE A 590 11.33 -21.58 -0.69
N GLY A 591 10.45 -21.86 0.27
CA GLY A 591 9.04 -21.45 0.26
C GLY A 591 8.68 -20.59 1.46
N ALA A 592 7.56 -19.89 1.36
CA ALA A 592 6.86 -19.22 2.45
C ALA A 592 5.54 -19.94 2.69
N PHE A 593 5.35 -20.43 3.91
CA PHE A 593 4.13 -21.06 4.38
C PHE A 593 3.30 -20.04 5.15
N MET A 594 2.11 -19.72 4.65
CA MET A 594 1.38 -18.51 5.04
C MET A 594 -0.01 -18.82 5.56
N CYS A 595 -0.46 -18.08 6.58
CA CYS A 595 -1.84 -18.07 7.05
C CYS A 595 -2.19 -16.74 7.72
N TYR A 596 -3.47 -16.54 8.04
CA TYR A 596 -3.91 -15.54 9.01
C TYR A 596 -4.25 -16.26 10.32
N ALA A 597 -3.91 -15.67 11.46
CA ALA A 597 -4.23 -16.24 12.76
C ALA A 597 -4.51 -15.16 13.82
N ALA A 598 -5.38 -15.47 14.78
CA ALA A 598 -5.66 -14.62 15.92
C ALA A 598 -6.17 -15.47 17.10
N PRO A 599 -5.89 -15.08 18.36
CA PRO A 599 -6.37 -15.82 19.53
C PRO A 599 -7.88 -15.68 19.66
N THR A 600 -8.56 -16.77 20.02
CA THR A 600 -10.02 -16.75 20.19
C THR A 600 -10.43 -15.76 21.28
N SER A 601 -9.62 -15.62 22.34
CA SER A 601 -9.84 -14.67 23.43
C SER A 601 -9.90 -13.20 23.00
N ALA A 602 -9.24 -12.81 21.90
CA ALA A 602 -9.34 -11.43 21.39
C ALA A 602 -10.75 -11.07 20.88
N TYR A 603 -11.57 -12.08 20.56
CA TYR A 603 -12.95 -11.87 20.11
C TYR A 603 -13.97 -11.90 21.24
N GLN A 604 -13.59 -12.37 22.43
CA GLN A 604 -14.53 -12.47 23.55
C GLN A 604 -15.19 -11.12 23.87
N PRO A 605 -14.45 -10.00 24.08
CA PRO A 605 -15.07 -8.72 24.38
C PRO A 605 -15.95 -8.19 23.24
N ILE A 606 -15.57 -8.44 21.98
CA ILE A 606 -16.36 -7.99 20.81
C ILE A 606 -17.69 -8.73 20.72
N VAL A 607 -17.72 -10.01 21.11
CA VAL A 607 -18.93 -10.85 21.05
C VAL A 607 -19.80 -10.66 22.29
N THR A 608 -19.23 -10.44 23.49
CA THR A 608 -20.00 -10.34 24.74
C THR A 608 -20.45 -8.93 25.07
N ASP A 609 -19.67 -7.91 24.73
CA ASP A 609 -19.88 -6.54 25.23
C ASP A 609 -20.58 -5.68 24.17
N ASP A 610 -21.79 -6.06 23.72
CA ASP A 610 -22.69 -5.28 22.83
C ASP A 610 -22.02 -4.41 21.73
N GLY A 611 -20.85 -4.82 21.20
CA GLY A 611 -20.07 -4.09 20.21
C GLY A 611 -19.22 -2.90 20.71
N GLY A 612 -19.04 -2.71 22.03
CA GLY A 612 -18.22 -1.63 22.61
C GLY A 612 -16.71 -1.85 22.53
N ALA A 613 -16.25 -3.08 22.28
CA ALA A 613 -14.83 -3.39 22.11
C ALA A 613 -14.35 -3.05 20.68
N GLY A 614 -13.12 -2.50 20.58
CA GLY A 614 -12.52 -2.08 19.31
C GLY A 614 -12.25 -3.25 18.36
N HIS A 615 -12.54 -3.06 17.07
CA HIS A 615 -12.13 -3.97 16.00
C HIS A 615 -10.62 -3.81 15.70
N PHE A 616 -10.02 -4.81 15.05
CA PHE A 616 -8.61 -4.82 14.67
C PHE A 616 -8.41 -5.52 13.32
N LEU A 617 -7.24 -5.35 12.72
CA LEU A 617 -6.80 -6.05 11.50
C LEU A 617 -5.85 -7.19 11.86
N ILE A 618 -5.83 -8.23 11.02
CA ILE A 618 -4.95 -9.40 11.23
C ILE A 618 -3.84 -9.40 10.18
N PRO A 619 -2.55 -9.44 10.58
CA PRO A 619 -1.45 -9.53 9.64
C PRO A 619 -1.38 -10.94 9.02
N ARG A 620 -0.82 -11.04 7.81
CA ARG A 620 -0.47 -12.35 7.26
C ARG A 620 0.79 -12.86 7.93
N LEU A 621 0.72 -14.02 8.56
CA LEU A 621 1.86 -14.70 9.13
C LEU A 621 2.53 -15.53 8.03
N GLU A 622 3.85 -15.45 7.92
CA GLU A 622 4.66 -16.19 6.96
C GLU A 622 5.78 -16.92 7.69
N VAL A 623 6.03 -18.18 7.33
CA VAL A 623 7.16 -18.96 7.84
C VAL A 623 7.98 -19.47 6.68
N ALA A 624 9.30 -19.24 6.72
CA ALA A 624 10.22 -19.79 5.74
C ALA A 624 10.31 -21.31 5.91
N VAL A 625 10.24 -22.03 4.79
CA VAL A 625 10.28 -23.50 4.77
C VAL A 625 11.24 -24.01 3.70
N ASP A 626 11.87 -25.14 4.00
CA ASP A 626 12.75 -25.86 3.07
C ASP A 626 11.94 -26.85 2.23
N LEU A 627 11.82 -26.58 0.93
CA LEU A 627 11.02 -27.34 -0.02
C LEU A 627 11.41 -28.81 -0.14
N HIS A 628 12.61 -29.20 0.29
CA HIS A 628 13.06 -30.60 0.33
C HIS A 628 12.61 -31.37 1.59
N HIS A 629 12.09 -30.68 2.60
CA HIS A 629 11.68 -31.27 3.88
C HIS A 629 10.23 -30.90 4.21
N GLN A 630 9.27 -31.52 3.52
CA GLN A 630 7.84 -31.23 3.68
C GLN A 630 7.33 -31.35 5.13
N ASP A 631 7.86 -32.31 5.90
CA ASP A 631 7.50 -32.52 7.30
C ASP A 631 7.86 -31.31 8.21
N SER A 632 8.73 -30.40 7.74
CA SER A 632 9.11 -29.20 8.49
C SER A 632 8.08 -28.07 8.42
N TYR A 633 7.15 -28.09 7.45
CA TYR A 633 6.29 -26.93 7.17
C TYR A 633 5.35 -26.64 8.33
N GLU A 634 4.54 -27.63 8.69
CA GLU A 634 3.60 -27.52 9.81
C GLU A 634 4.35 -27.41 11.12
N ARG A 635 5.49 -28.09 11.28
CA ARG A 635 6.32 -28.00 12.50
C ARG A 635 6.80 -26.57 12.76
N ASN A 636 7.27 -25.88 11.72
CA ASN A 636 7.79 -24.51 11.85
C ASN A 636 6.66 -23.52 12.14
N LEU A 637 5.52 -23.66 11.46
CA LEU A 637 4.34 -22.86 11.76
C LEU A 637 3.78 -23.12 13.16
N ASP A 638 3.70 -24.38 13.59
CA ASP A 638 3.22 -24.77 14.92
C ASP A 638 4.08 -24.15 16.03
N LYS A 639 5.40 -24.03 15.84
CA LYS A 639 6.28 -23.34 16.81
C LYS A 639 5.92 -21.86 16.94
N MET A 640 5.77 -21.16 15.81
CA MET A 640 5.36 -19.75 15.81
C MET A 640 3.98 -19.55 16.45
N LEU A 641 2.99 -20.35 16.04
CA LEU A 641 1.64 -20.29 16.59
C LEU A 641 1.61 -20.62 18.08
N SER A 642 2.42 -21.56 18.55
CA SER A 642 2.48 -21.89 19.98
C SER A 642 3.09 -20.80 20.83
N TRP A 643 4.01 -20.00 20.28
CA TRP A 643 4.51 -18.84 20.98
C TRP A 643 3.42 -17.76 21.07
N LEU A 644 2.72 -17.49 19.96
CA LEU A 644 1.62 -16.53 19.89
C LEU A 644 0.43 -16.91 20.80
N ALA A 645 0.10 -18.19 20.91
CA ALA A 645 -0.99 -18.69 21.77
C ALA A 645 -0.75 -18.45 23.27
N LYS A 646 0.47 -18.08 23.69
CA LYS A 646 0.77 -17.70 25.08
C LYS A 646 0.43 -16.24 25.41
N GLY A 647 -0.26 -15.53 24.51
CA GLY A 647 -0.63 -14.12 24.70
C GLY A 647 0.42 -13.14 24.20
N ASN A 648 1.36 -13.56 23.33
CA ASN A 648 2.41 -12.69 22.78
C ASN A 648 1.91 -11.85 21.58
N TRP A 649 0.79 -11.16 21.78
CA TRP A 649 0.14 -10.29 20.80
C TRP A 649 0.05 -8.87 21.34
N GLU A 650 0.24 -7.89 20.46
CA GLU A 650 0.06 -6.47 20.76
C GLU A 650 -0.73 -5.77 19.66
N LEU A 651 -1.39 -4.66 20.00
CA LEU A 651 -2.08 -3.82 19.04
C LEU A 651 -1.15 -2.70 18.55
N ASP A 652 -0.83 -2.73 17.27
CA ASP A 652 -0.04 -1.69 16.60
C ASP A 652 -0.97 -0.61 16.04
N TYR A 653 -0.97 0.56 16.69
CA TYR A 653 -1.73 1.75 16.29
C TYR A 653 -0.98 2.64 15.30
N ALA A 654 0.35 2.50 15.19
CA ALA A 654 1.18 3.35 14.34
C ALA A 654 1.04 3.00 12.85
N HIS A 655 0.72 1.74 12.53
CA HIS A 655 0.68 1.22 11.17
C HIS A 655 -0.73 0.82 10.75
N THR A 656 -1.63 1.79 10.62
CA THR A 656 -2.95 1.52 10.04
C THR A 656 -2.88 1.51 8.52
N GLN A 657 -3.65 0.61 7.88
CA GLN A 657 -3.73 0.55 6.42
C GLN A 657 -4.37 1.83 5.86
N SER A 658 -3.97 2.26 4.66
CA SER A 658 -4.37 3.56 4.08
C SER A 658 -5.89 3.80 3.94
N GLY A 659 -6.72 2.75 4.02
CA GLY A 659 -8.18 2.86 4.09
C GLY A 659 -8.77 3.01 5.49
N PHE A 660 -7.97 2.77 6.54
CA PHE A 660 -8.33 2.85 7.96
C PHE A 660 -7.49 3.88 8.72
N ASN A 661 -6.56 4.57 8.04
CA ASN A 661 -5.77 5.66 8.62
C ASN A 661 -6.54 6.97 8.52
N SER A 662 -7.28 7.30 9.57
CA SER A 662 -8.09 8.53 9.68
C SER A 662 -7.27 9.76 10.09
N GLY A 663 -5.97 9.61 10.37
CA GLY A 663 -5.14 10.66 10.98
C GLY A 663 -5.46 10.92 12.46
N ASP A 664 -6.40 10.17 13.02
CA ASP A 664 -6.76 10.16 14.44
C ASP A 664 -6.58 8.73 14.96
N GLU A 665 -5.59 8.54 15.83
CA GLU A 665 -5.26 7.24 16.42
C GLU A 665 -6.47 6.59 17.10
N GLN A 666 -7.42 7.39 17.64
CA GLN A 666 -8.63 6.89 18.30
C GLN A 666 -9.65 6.28 17.33
N ASN A 667 -9.60 6.66 16.05
CA ASN A 667 -10.54 6.23 15.02
C ASN A 667 -9.91 5.26 14.01
N SER A 668 -8.65 4.89 14.22
CA SER A 668 -7.90 4.00 13.34
C SER A 668 -8.03 2.54 13.81
N LEU A 669 -8.12 1.58 12.88
CA LEU A 669 -8.13 0.16 13.25
C LEU A 669 -6.70 -0.35 13.46
N PRO A 670 -6.31 -0.72 14.70
CA PRO A 670 -4.98 -1.25 14.97
C PRO A 670 -4.79 -2.61 14.31
N ILE A 671 -3.53 -3.01 14.11
CA ILE A 671 -3.17 -4.35 13.64
C ILE A 671 -2.73 -5.20 14.83
N LEU A 672 -3.30 -6.40 14.98
CA LEU A 672 -2.90 -7.35 16.02
C LEU A 672 -1.61 -8.07 15.61
N VAL A 673 -0.46 -7.64 16.11
CA VAL A 673 0.86 -8.11 15.69
C VAL A 673 1.56 -8.92 16.79
N PRO A 674 2.57 -9.75 16.44
CA PRO A 674 3.47 -10.35 17.42
C PRO A 674 4.14 -9.28 18.30
N SER A 675 4.10 -9.42 19.63
CA SER A 675 4.62 -8.38 20.55
C SER A 675 6.07 -7.98 20.26
N VAL A 676 6.93 -8.97 19.95
CA VAL A 676 8.35 -8.76 19.67
C VAL A 676 8.62 -7.87 18.44
N THR A 677 7.71 -7.83 17.46
CA THR A 677 7.87 -6.96 16.29
C THR A 677 7.60 -5.50 16.62
N LEU A 678 6.69 -5.23 17.57
CA LEU A 678 6.44 -3.87 18.05
C LEU A 678 7.66 -3.30 18.78
N ILE A 679 8.28 -4.10 19.66
CA ILE A 679 9.52 -3.72 20.37
C ILE A 679 10.65 -3.44 19.37
N ALA A 680 10.78 -4.28 18.33
CA ALA A 680 11.78 -4.09 17.29
C ALA A 680 11.52 -2.81 16.47
N HIS A 681 10.25 -2.51 16.19
CA HIS A 681 9.84 -1.29 15.50
C HIS A 681 10.18 -0.03 16.30
N GLU A 682 9.88 0.00 17.60
CA GLU A 682 10.23 1.11 18.48
C GLU A 682 11.76 1.33 18.52
N ALA A 683 12.53 0.24 18.62
CA ALA A 683 13.98 0.30 18.58
C ALA A 683 14.53 0.82 17.24
N ALA A 684 13.94 0.42 16.11
CA ALA A 684 14.33 0.88 14.78
C ALA A 684 14.01 2.36 14.59
N THR A 685 12.85 2.82 15.06
CA THR A 685 12.43 4.22 15.02
C THR A 685 13.31 5.10 15.92
N PHE A 686 13.63 4.62 17.13
CA PHE A 686 14.59 5.28 18.01
C PHE A 686 15.97 5.40 17.37
N SER A 687 16.50 4.28 16.86
CA SER A 687 17.79 4.23 16.18
C SER A 687 17.83 5.18 14.98
N SER A 688 16.79 5.19 14.15
CA SER A 688 16.67 6.07 12.98
C SER A 688 16.67 7.54 13.37
N SER A 689 15.96 7.88 14.45
CA SER A 689 15.89 9.26 14.96
C SER A 689 17.24 9.72 15.51
N LYS A 690 17.90 8.89 16.33
CA LYS A 690 19.23 9.21 16.88
C LYS A 690 20.29 9.30 15.80
N PHE A 691 20.30 8.35 14.88
CA PHE A 691 21.25 8.33 13.78
C PHE A 691 21.05 9.52 12.83
N ARG A 692 19.81 9.96 12.61
CA ARG A 692 19.50 11.20 11.89
C ARG A 692 20.15 12.41 12.53
N GLU A 693 19.99 12.57 13.85
CA GLU A 693 20.57 13.69 14.61
C GLU A 693 22.09 13.71 14.48
N GLU A 694 22.74 12.58 14.75
CA GLU A 694 24.22 12.47 14.74
C GLU A 694 24.81 12.71 13.34
N VAL A 695 24.26 12.05 12.30
CA VAL A 695 24.72 12.24 10.92
C VAL A 695 24.47 13.66 10.43
N GLN A 696 23.34 14.27 10.82
CA GLN A 696 23.03 15.64 10.44
C GLN A 696 24.01 16.65 11.07
N ASP A 697 24.37 16.45 12.34
CA ASP A 697 25.34 17.31 13.04
C ASP A 697 26.75 17.15 12.47
N GLU A 698 27.16 15.91 12.16
CA GLU A 698 28.44 15.65 11.51
C GLU A 698 28.53 16.31 10.12
N ILE A 699 27.48 16.22 9.30
CA ILE A 699 27.45 16.89 8.00
C ILE A 699 27.51 18.42 8.16
N ARG A 700 26.84 18.98 9.18
CA ARG A 700 26.88 20.43 9.45
C ARG A 700 28.29 20.88 9.83
N ASP A 701 28.99 20.12 10.65
CA ASP A 701 30.37 20.41 11.05
C ASP A 701 31.32 20.35 9.86
N LEU A 702 31.19 19.33 9.00
CA LEU A 702 31.96 19.21 7.76
C LEU A 702 31.68 20.39 6.80
N ILE A 703 30.42 20.80 6.63
CA ILE A 703 30.07 21.98 5.83
C ILE A 703 30.71 23.25 6.41
N ALA A 704 30.68 23.42 7.73
CA ALA A 704 31.27 24.58 8.40
C ALA A 704 32.80 24.60 8.21
N GLU A 705 33.46 23.45 8.32
CA GLU A 705 34.89 23.30 8.07
C GLU A 705 35.25 23.60 6.62
N LEU A 706 34.54 23.00 5.65
CA LEU A 706 34.76 23.24 4.22
C LEU A 706 34.59 24.71 3.86
N LYS A 707 33.57 25.39 4.40
CA LYS A 707 33.39 26.85 4.24
C LYS A 707 34.60 27.63 4.78
N ARG A 708 35.17 27.23 5.92
CA ARG A 708 36.39 27.87 6.47
C ARG A 708 37.59 27.64 5.53
N ARG A 709 37.77 26.44 4.99
CA ARG A 709 38.87 26.11 4.05
C ARG A 709 38.77 26.90 2.75
N VAL A 710 37.56 26.96 2.17
CA VAL A 710 37.26 27.75 0.96
C VAL A 710 37.57 29.23 1.19
N THR A 711 37.14 29.78 2.33
CA THR A 711 37.38 31.20 2.68
C THR A 711 38.87 31.51 2.88
N LYS A 712 39.66 30.51 3.29
CA LYS A 712 41.12 30.62 3.48
C LYS A 712 41.95 30.36 2.21
N GLY A 713 41.32 30.04 1.08
CA GLY A 713 42.01 29.82 -0.21
C GLY A 713 42.83 28.52 -0.28
N SER A 714 42.63 27.62 0.67
CA SER A 714 43.27 26.30 0.74
C SER A 714 42.23 25.24 0.37
N TRP A 715 42.17 24.88 -0.91
CA TRP A 715 41.46 23.69 -1.37
C TRP A 715 42.39 22.49 -1.40
#